data_AF-A0A259Y928-F1
#
_entry.id   AF-A0A259Y928-F1
#
_cell.length_a   1.000
_cell.length_b   1.000
_cell.length_c   1.000
_cell.angle_alpha   90.00
_cell.angle_beta   90.00
_cell.angle_gamma   90.00
#
_symmetry.space_group_name_H-M   'P 1'
#
loop_
_entity.id
_entity.type
_entity.pdbx_description
1 polymer ?
#
loop_
_entity_poly.entity_id
_entity_poly.type
_entity_poly.pdbx_seq_one_letter_code
_entity_poly.pdbx_strand_id
1 'polypeptide(L)'
;MTTSFRLNSITLQTTQGTVEHRFSGALTVLAGSVGVGKSTLFELVKYGLGGDGLLAEVVTKSVLSVSLDISINSNNYLLTRTITPTHADARVVKVVDLVEQFNLPDHFTGSDEPSLSSLLLAAMDLPDDLRAATTQSGSTNPGTRISFYDVFKYMYVSQGNINEQIAGSGDSWYQPKRKAVFELLFGLTNPTILDLQSEVARTRGQYEQAQHDYLVVRQFLEDSNTQNRIEAEVRQHEALQEKQNAEQILARIQTSISPTLDHETKTLRELLAESERNTADARNNLTILIQQKQDFIRERALLQQDIARTKRMIDAGERLAKFEFAVCPRCMQDVRSRPIPDHACRLCLQQDPVEAQGGTQRPEDNHELLHLEDQIQEFDTQIFSMEVEIANLFEVVSSRESLIADLSAQIELRTSNRITPQLQAFADATSKRAQSDLIIREIEKTLVQWDRADDLELKAVSLQDRLASLQDDLSAAQNLLDSRRIEILDELDDEFHQTASAIGIPGVHQASINRKTYLPMLNGIAFQKFSPVGGVRTATQVAYWVSLMNVALRRRDTSYPAFLLLDSPRTSLNDSDDLSSALYQRLITMADAAQSRVQILIGDNELPAHYRKDYMQLDFDYDHPTIYTLHHPGREAVTLLNAAPPDDAGTSPSD
;
A
#
# COMPACT_ATOMS: atom_id res chain seq x y z
N MET A 1 11.80 33.38 38.70
CA MET A 1 11.57 34.83 38.89
C MET A 1 10.41 35.20 38.00
N THR A 2 9.40 35.95 38.49
CA THR A 2 8.36 36.52 37.62
C THR A 2 9.00 37.26 36.47
N THR A 3 8.59 36.95 35.25
CA THR A 3 9.20 37.48 34.03
C THR A 3 8.99 39.00 33.99
N SER A 4 10.09 39.75 34.00
CA SER A 4 10.04 41.19 33.79
C SER A 4 9.81 41.43 32.30
N PHE A 5 8.73 42.11 31.96
CA PHE A 5 8.43 42.50 30.59
C PHE A 5 8.06 43.98 30.59
N ARG A 6 8.72 44.78 29.76
CA ARG A 6 8.40 46.20 29.58
C ARG A 6 8.43 46.58 28.11
N LEU A 7 7.45 47.38 27.72
CA LEU A 7 7.49 48.18 26.50
C LEU A 7 7.99 49.57 26.88
N ASN A 8 9.21 49.91 26.51
CA ASN A 8 9.84 51.19 26.85
C ASN A 8 9.35 52.31 25.93
N SER A 9 9.25 52.03 24.63
CA SER A 9 8.72 52.97 23.65
C SER A 9 8.14 52.27 22.42
N ILE A 10 7.26 52.99 21.72
CA ILE A 10 6.83 52.67 20.36
C ILE A 10 7.19 53.86 19.45
N THR A 11 7.86 53.56 18.35
CA THR A 11 8.23 54.52 17.31
C THR A 11 7.60 54.12 15.98
N LEU A 12 6.87 55.04 15.36
CA LEU A 12 6.28 54.87 14.03
C LEU A 12 7.03 55.76 13.04
N GLN A 13 7.54 55.16 11.98
CA GLN A 13 8.04 55.92 10.83
C GLN A 13 6.85 56.15 9.89
N THR A 14 6.47 57.40 9.67
CA THR A 14 5.34 57.77 8.80
C THR A 14 5.83 58.53 7.57
N THR A 15 4.96 58.68 6.57
CA THR A 15 5.25 59.50 5.39
C THR A 15 5.47 60.98 5.69
N GLN A 16 5.02 61.46 6.85
CA GLN A 16 5.09 62.86 7.28
C GLN A 16 6.06 63.10 8.45
N GLY A 17 6.81 62.07 8.87
CA GLY A 17 7.79 62.17 9.97
C GLY A 17 7.71 61.02 10.97
N THR A 18 8.50 61.10 12.03
CA THR A 18 8.54 60.09 13.09
C THR A 18 7.58 60.44 14.23
N VAL A 19 6.83 59.46 14.70
CA VAL A 19 5.99 59.53 15.90
C VAL A 19 6.60 58.63 16.96
N GLU A 20 6.88 59.15 18.15
CA GLU A 20 7.42 58.38 19.28
C GLU A 20 6.55 58.58 20.53
N HIS A 21 6.19 57.47 21.18
CA HIS A 21 5.56 57.45 22.50
C HIS A 21 6.41 56.63 23.47
N ARG A 22 6.71 57.19 24.65
CA ARG A 22 7.51 56.52 25.70
C ARG A 22 6.62 56.13 26.87
N PHE A 23 6.92 55.00 27.50
CA PHE A 23 6.15 54.43 28.60
C PHE A 23 7.02 54.19 29.84
N SER A 24 7.37 55.26 30.56
CA SER A 24 8.24 55.17 31.75
C SER A 24 7.51 54.79 33.05
N GLY A 25 6.18 54.93 33.09
CA GLY A 25 5.38 54.65 34.29
C GLY A 25 5.12 53.15 34.54
N ALA A 26 4.76 52.81 35.78
CA ALA A 26 4.18 51.51 36.12
C ALA A 26 2.73 51.39 35.60
N LEU A 27 1.99 52.50 35.61
CA LEU A 27 0.68 52.65 34.98
C LEU A 27 0.73 53.83 34.01
N THR A 28 0.39 53.59 32.75
CA THR A 28 0.23 54.64 31.74
C THR A 28 -1.18 54.59 31.17
N VAL A 29 -1.83 55.74 31.09
CA VAL A 29 -3.18 55.89 30.56
C VAL A 29 -3.11 56.73 29.30
N LEU A 30 -3.51 56.14 28.18
CA LEU A 30 -3.72 56.81 26.91
C LEU A 30 -5.16 57.34 26.96
N ALA A 31 -5.32 58.60 27.35
CA ALA A 31 -6.59 59.27 27.50
C ALA A 31 -6.97 59.97 26.19
N GLY A 32 -8.18 59.78 25.71
CA GLY A 32 -8.66 60.55 24.57
C GLY A 32 -10.04 60.13 24.09
N SER A 33 -10.66 60.92 23.21
CA SER A 33 -11.98 60.59 22.66
C SER A 33 -11.96 59.30 21.83
N VAL A 34 -13.15 58.74 21.54
CA VAL A 34 -13.28 57.62 20.60
C VAL A 34 -12.81 58.06 19.20
N GLY A 35 -12.03 57.23 18.53
CA GLY A 35 -11.54 57.47 17.16
C GLY A 35 -10.12 58.04 17.05
N VAL A 36 -9.51 58.54 18.14
CA VAL A 36 -8.16 59.16 18.10
C VAL A 36 -6.98 58.18 17.88
N GLY A 37 -7.27 56.88 17.70
CA GLY A 37 -6.30 55.84 17.36
C GLY A 37 -5.66 55.07 18.53
N LYS A 38 -6.22 55.13 19.75
CA LYS A 38 -5.69 54.37 20.92
C LYS A 38 -5.59 52.86 20.67
N SER A 39 -6.68 52.22 20.26
CA SER A 39 -6.73 50.81 19.90
C SER A 39 -5.79 50.50 18.73
N THR A 40 -5.69 51.40 17.75
CA THR A 40 -4.75 51.29 16.63
C THR A 40 -3.30 51.24 17.11
N LEU A 41 -2.93 52.04 18.12
CA LEU A 41 -1.59 52.01 18.70
C LEU A 41 -1.29 50.68 19.42
N PHE A 42 -2.25 50.11 20.14
CA PHE A 42 -2.09 48.79 20.77
C PHE A 42 -2.03 47.65 19.75
N GLU A 43 -2.82 47.70 18.68
CA GLU A 43 -2.71 46.73 17.58
C GLU A 43 -1.38 46.86 16.83
N LEU A 44 -0.79 48.06 16.77
CA LEU A 44 0.59 48.27 16.28
C LEU A 44 1.65 47.67 17.21
N VAL A 45 1.46 47.71 18.53
CA VAL A 45 2.32 46.99 19.48
C VAL A 45 2.23 45.48 19.24
N LYS A 46 1.01 44.94 19.13
CA LYS A 46 0.80 43.51 18.78
C LYS A 46 1.44 43.14 17.44
N TYR A 47 1.34 44.03 16.44
CA TYR A 47 1.98 43.83 15.14
C TYR A 47 3.51 43.83 15.25
N GLY A 48 4.10 44.79 15.96
CA GLY A 48 5.56 44.86 16.14
C GLY A 48 6.13 43.67 16.92
N LEU A 49 5.35 43.08 17.83
CA LEU A 49 5.69 41.83 18.54
C LEU A 49 5.50 40.56 17.69
N GLY A 50 5.11 40.69 16.41
CA GLY A 50 5.00 39.59 15.47
C GLY A 50 3.60 39.01 15.27
N GLY A 51 2.57 39.56 15.92
CA GLY A 51 1.17 39.18 15.65
C GLY A 51 0.63 39.79 14.36
N ASP A 52 -0.55 39.37 13.91
CA ASP A 52 -1.13 39.90 12.66
C ASP A 52 -1.60 41.36 12.76
N GLY A 53 -2.08 41.79 13.95
CA GLY A 53 -2.57 43.15 14.23
C GLY A 53 -3.80 43.57 13.39
N LEU A 54 -4.81 44.19 14.01
CA LEU A 54 -5.89 44.85 13.27
C LEU A 54 -5.41 46.24 12.80
N LEU A 55 -4.73 46.27 11.66
CA LEU A 55 -4.15 47.50 11.11
C LEU A 55 -5.22 48.37 10.45
N ALA A 56 -5.42 49.58 10.99
CA ALA A 56 -6.34 50.57 10.42
C ALA A 56 -5.86 51.06 9.03
N GLU A 57 -6.77 51.56 8.21
CA GLU A 57 -6.46 52.08 6.87
C GLU A 57 -5.42 53.22 6.89
N VAL A 58 -5.49 54.10 7.90
CA VAL A 58 -4.50 55.18 8.09
C VAL A 58 -3.08 54.62 8.28
N VAL A 59 -2.97 53.47 8.95
CA VAL A 59 -1.69 52.80 9.20
C VAL A 59 -1.14 52.22 7.91
N THR A 60 -1.95 51.44 7.18
CA THR A 60 -1.51 50.79 5.94
C THR A 60 -1.16 51.77 4.84
N LYS A 61 -1.75 52.98 4.83
CA LYS A 61 -1.46 54.03 3.85
C LYS A 61 -0.28 54.93 4.21
N SER A 62 -0.03 55.16 5.50
CA SER A 62 0.80 56.30 5.94
C SER A 62 1.94 55.93 6.88
N VAL A 63 1.93 54.72 7.46
CA VAL A 63 3.00 54.23 8.33
C VAL A 63 3.87 53.26 7.54
N LEU A 64 5.19 53.50 7.55
CA LEU A 64 6.20 52.74 6.85
C LEU A 64 6.74 51.58 7.70
N SER A 65 6.93 51.80 9.00
CA SER A 65 7.41 50.77 9.93
C SER A 65 7.05 51.11 11.37
N VAL A 66 6.88 50.08 12.20
CA VAL A 66 6.80 50.19 13.66
C VAL A 66 8.09 49.66 14.27
N SER A 67 8.61 50.38 15.27
CA SER A 67 9.74 49.96 16.10
C SER A 67 9.31 49.90 17.56
N LEU A 68 9.59 48.80 18.24
CA LEU A 68 9.30 48.59 19.66
C LEU A 68 10.60 48.43 20.42
N ASP A 69 10.85 49.30 21.38
CA ASP A 69 11.90 49.13 22.38
C ASP A 69 11.29 48.35 23.56
N ILE A 70 11.76 47.12 23.75
CA ILE A 70 11.26 46.21 24.79
C ILE A 70 12.39 45.72 25.69
N SER A 71 12.06 45.49 26.95
CA SER A 71 12.92 44.83 27.92
C SER A 71 12.25 43.55 28.41
N ILE A 72 12.93 42.42 28.28
CA ILE A 72 12.47 41.12 28.79
C ILE A 72 13.58 40.53 29.66
N ASN A 73 13.33 40.41 30.96
CA ASN A 73 14.33 40.01 31.95
C ASN A 73 15.61 40.86 31.82
N SER A 74 16.74 40.25 31.44
CA SER A 74 18.03 40.93 31.23
C SER A 74 18.23 41.42 29.79
N ASN A 75 17.34 41.10 28.86
CA ASN A 75 17.48 41.38 27.45
C ASN A 75 16.75 42.68 27.07
N ASN A 76 17.38 43.50 26.24
CA ASN A 76 16.75 44.69 25.66
C ASN A 76 16.79 44.59 24.15
N TYR A 77 15.63 44.66 23.50
CA TYR A 77 15.52 44.53 22.05
C TYR A 77 14.83 45.73 21.43
N LEU A 78 15.34 46.17 20.29
CA LEU A 78 14.61 47.02 19.36
C LEU A 78 14.07 46.15 18.22
N LEU A 79 12.76 45.93 18.19
CA LEU A 79 12.07 45.17 17.16
C LEU A 79 11.51 46.12 16.11
N THR A 80 11.95 46.03 14.86
CA THR A 80 11.45 46.86 13.76
C THR A 80 10.77 46.02 12.70
N ARG A 81 9.48 46.30 12.45
CA ARG A 81 8.67 45.61 11.44
C ARG A 81 8.10 46.61 10.44
N THR A 82 8.34 46.35 9.16
CA THR A 82 7.84 47.18 8.05
C THR A 82 6.34 46.96 7.86
N ILE A 83 5.60 48.03 7.60
CA ILE A 83 4.19 47.97 7.23
C ILE A 83 4.12 48.09 5.71
N THR A 84 3.76 46.98 5.06
CA THR A 84 3.76 46.89 3.60
C THR A 84 2.60 46.02 3.11
N PRO A 85 1.98 46.35 1.97
CA PRO A 85 0.96 45.50 1.35
C PRO A 85 1.55 44.18 0.81
N THR A 86 2.87 44.05 0.67
CA THR A 86 3.51 42.83 0.18
C THR A 86 3.70 41.82 1.32
N HIS A 87 3.06 40.66 1.23
CA HIS A 87 3.04 39.65 2.30
C HIS A 87 4.42 39.11 2.73
N ALA A 88 5.45 39.14 1.88
CA ALA A 88 6.77 38.60 2.20
C ALA A 88 7.53 39.47 3.21
N ASP A 89 7.68 40.76 2.91
CA ASP A 89 8.43 41.70 3.76
C ASP A 89 7.70 42.01 5.07
N ALA A 90 6.36 41.90 5.08
CA ALA A 90 5.55 42.08 6.28
C ALA A 90 5.79 40.98 7.34
N ARG A 91 6.46 39.86 7.01
CA ARG A 91 6.76 38.77 7.95
C ARG A 91 8.13 38.88 8.59
N VAL A 92 8.95 39.83 8.15
CA VAL A 92 10.33 40.03 8.62
C VAL A 92 10.36 41.08 9.73
N VAL A 93 11.02 40.75 10.82
CA VAL A 93 11.27 41.65 11.95
C VAL A 93 12.76 41.77 12.14
N LYS A 94 13.26 42.99 11.99
CA LYS A 94 14.65 43.33 12.28
C LYS A 94 14.81 43.46 13.79
N VAL A 95 15.84 42.83 14.34
CA VAL A 95 16.08 42.81 15.78
C VAL A 95 17.46 43.38 16.07
N VAL A 96 17.51 44.38 16.95
CA VAL A 96 18.76 44.90 17.50
C VAL A 96 18.81 44.55 18.97
N ASP A 97 19.90 43.92 19.40
CA ASP A 97 20.21 43.76 20.82
C ASP A 97 20.78 45.08 21.34
N LEU A 98 20.05 45.74 22.24
CA LEU A 98 20.42 47.03 22.80
C LEU A 98 21.40 46.91 23.98
N VAL A 99 21.56 45.71 24.55
CA VAL A 99 22.56 45.43 25.60
C VAL A 99 23.93 45.28 24.96
N GLU A 100 24.02 44.40 23.98
CA GLU A 100 25.27 44.08 23.29
C GLU A 100 25.58 45.02 22.09
N GLN A 101 24.61 45.87 21.72
CA GLN A 101 24.71 46.90 20.68
C GLN A 101 25.03 46.36 19.27
N PHE A 102 24.44 45.23 18.88
CA PHE A 102 24.58 44.69 17.53
C PHE A 102 23.26 44.17 16.95
N ASN A 103 23.22 44.05 15.61
CA ASN A 103 22.05 43.52 14.90
C ASN A 103 22.05 41.99 14.97
N LEU A 104 20.95 41.41 15.44
CA LEU A 104 20.68 39.99 15.30
C LEU A 104 20.26 39.68 13.85
N PRO A 105 20.29 38.40 13.43
CA PRO A 105 19.67 37.99 12.17
C PRO A 105 18.20 38.44 12.10
N ASP A 106 17.70 38.65 10.89
CA ASP A 106 16.28 38.92 10.67
C ASP A 106 15.44 37.75 11.19
N HIS A 107 14.40 38.06 11.98
CA HIS A 107 13.49 37.07 12.54
C HIS A 107 12.16 37.07 11.80
N PHE A 108 11.48 35.93 11.79
CA PHE A 108 10.23 35.74 11.03
C PHE A 108 9.03 35.50 11.95
N THR A 109 7.87 36.03 11.57
CA THR A 109 6.59 35.81 12.27
C THR A 109 5.85 34.54 11.84
N GLY A 110 6.33 33.88 10.78
CA GLY A 110 5.73 32.68 10.19
C GLY A 110 6.45 31.39 10.59
N SER A 111 6.49 30.43 9.66
CA SER A 111 7.18 29.14 9.83
C SER A 111 8.68 29.20 9.52
N ASP A 112 9.16 30.33 8.99
CA ASP A 112 10.55 30.52 8.63
C ASP A 112 11.43 30.73 9.87
N GLU A 113 12.70 30.34 9.80
CA GLU A 113 13.66 30.47 10.90
C GLU A 113 14.74 31.51 10.57
N PRO A 114 15.23 32.29 11.55
CA PRO A 114 14.90 32.20 12.98
C PRO A 114 13.54 32.81 13.33
N SER A 115 12.75 32.14 14.18
CA SER A 115 11.43 32.61 14.57
C SER A 115 11.47 33.71 15.64
N LEU A 116 10.73 34.81 15.43
CA LEU A 116 10.56 35.86 16.45
C LEU A 116 9.88 35.31 17.72
N SER A 117 8.94 34.38 17.55
CA SER A 117 8.30 33.73 18.70
C SER A 117 9.32 32.99 19.57
N SER A 118 10.25 32.27 18.94
CA SER A 118 11.32 31.55 19.67
C SER A 118 12.23 32.51 20.42
N LEU A 119 12.64 33.62 19.79
CA LEU A 119 13.45 34.65 20.44
C LEU A 119 12.76 35.22 21.68
N LEU A 120 11.47 35.58 21.57
CA LEU A 120 10.72 36.19 22.67
C LEU A 120 10.45 35.19 23.81
N LEU A 121 10.13 33.92 23.50
CA LEU A 121 9.99 32.87 24.52
C LEU A 121 11.31 32.62 25.24
N ALA A 122 12.41 32.49 24.50
CA ALA A 122 13.74 32.30 25.09
C ALA A 122 14.14 33.48 25.99
N ALA A 123 13.84 34.72 25.58
CA ALA A 123 14.08 35.90 26.40
C ALA A 123 13.28 35.93 27.71
N MET A 124 12.16 35.20 27.77
CA MET A 124 11.34 34.99 28.96
C MET A 124 11.74 33.76 29.80
N ASP A 125 12.83 33.08 29.44
CA ASP A 125 13.27 31.80 30.01
C ASP A 125 12.26 30.65 29.80
N LEU A 126 11.49 30.72 28.71
CA LEU A 126 10.55 29.67 28.29
C LEU A 126 11.11 28.91 27.07
N PRO A 127 11.08 27.57 27.05
CA PRO A 127 11.47 26.80 25.87
C PRO A 127 10.54 27.09 24.69
N ASP A 128 11.08 27.00 23.49
CA ASP A 128 10.36 27.33 22.25
C ASP A 128 9.78 26.10 21.56
N ASP A 129 10.08 24.89 22.01
CA ASP A 129 9.62 23.61 21.46
C ASP A 129 8.40 23.02 22.17
N LEU A 130 7.86 23.73 23.18
CA LEU A 130 6.72 23.29 23.98
C LEU A 130 5.48 23.00 23.15
N ARG A 131 4.79 21.90 23.48
CA ARG A 131 3.54 21.49 22.84
C ARG A 131 2.41 21.31 23.85
N ALA A 132 1.24 21.80 23.47
CA ALA A 132 0.00 21.43 24.14
C ALA A 132 -0.51 20.13 23.53
N ALA A 133 -0.60 19.08 24.35
CA ALA A 133 -1.05 17.77 23.93
C ALA A 133 -2.44 17.83 23.26
N THR A 134 -2.62 16.98 22.25
CA THR A 134 -3.91 16.86 21.55
C THR A 134 -4.97 16.26 22.48
N THR A 135 -6.19 16.80 22.41
CA THR A 135 -7.36 16.24 23.10
C THR A 135 -8.23 15.38 22.18
N GLN A 136 -7.83 15.23 20.90
CA GLN A 136 -8.55 14.38 19.95
C GLN A 136 -8.16 12.91 20.18
N SER A 137 -9.16 12.08 20.50
CA SER A 137 -8.99 10.62 20.59
C SER A 137 -8.50 10.04 19.26
N GLY A 138 -7.63 9.03 19.28
CA GLY A 138 -7.06 8.41 18.08
C GLY A 138 -6.02 9.25 17.33
N SER A 139 -5.74 10.49 17.75
CA SER A 139 -4.76 11.34 17.06
C SER A 139 -3.33 10.89 17.34
N THR A 140 -2.53 10.71 16.29
CA THR A 140 -1.09 10.45 16.38
C THR A 140 -0.26 11.74 16.37
N ASN A 141 -0.91 12.90 16.32
CA ASN A 141 -0.24 14.20 16.36
C ASN A 141 0.25 14.48 17.79
N PRO A 142 1.54 14.80 18.01
CA PRO A 142 2.06 15.14 19.33
C PRO A 142 1.38 16.37 19.96
N GLY A 143 0.69 17.20 19.17
CA GLY A 143 -0.03 18.37 19.65
C GLY A 143 0.47 19.67 19.03
N THR A 144 -0.17 20.77 19.41
CA THR A 144 0.10 22.09 18.82
C THR A 144 1.22 22.81 19.55
N ARG A 145 2.16 23.41 18.81
CA ARG A 145 3.27 24.20 19.38
C ARG A 145 2.73 25.42 20.12
N ILE A 146 3.27 25.70 21.30
CA ILE A 146 3.03 26.92 22.07
C ILE A 146 3.97 28.01 21.54
N SER A 147 3.41 29.16 21.19
CA SER A 147 4.12 30.32 20.67
C SER A 147 4.07 31.49 21.67
N PHE A 148 4.92 32.49 21.47
CA PHE A 148 4.87 33.74 22.22
C PHE A 148 3.48 34.38 22.14
N TYR A 149 2.80 34.28 20.98
CA TYR A 149 1.47 34.86 20.83
C TYR A 149 0.43 34.21 21.76
N ASP A 150 0.61 32.94 22.08
CA ASP A 150 -0.25 32.24 23.03
C ASP A 150 -0.07 32.77 24.47
N VAL A 151 1.15 33.20 24.81
CA VAL A 151 1.47 33.93 26.04
C VAL A 151 0.98 35.38 25.99
N PHE A 152 1.11 36.05 24.84
CA PHE A 152 0.65 37.43 24.66
C PHE A 152 -0.87 37.59 24.85
N LYS A 153 -1.67 36.54 24.64
CA LYS A 153 -3.10 36.52 25.02
C LYS A 153 -3.34 36.71 26.52
N TYR A 154 -2.32 36.51 27.37
CA TYR A 154 -2.33 36.82 28.79
C TYR A 154 -1.79 38.22 29.14
N MET A 155 -1.27 38.93 28.15
CA MET A 155 -0.68 40.27 28.29
C MET A 155 -1.55 41.36 27.65
N TYR A 156 -2.44 41.01 26.72
CA TYR A 156 -3.27 41.97 25.99
C TYR A 156 -4.74 41.58 25.98
N VAL A 157 -5.57 42.51 26.46
CA VAL A 157 -7.03 42.45 26.38
C VAL A 157 -7.50 43.54 25.42
N SER A 158 -7.83 43.14 24.19
CA SER A 158 -8.36 44.04 23.17
C SER A 158 -9.81 44.44 23.46
N GLN A 159 -10.26 45.54 22.86
CA GLN A 159 -11.64 46.02 23.02
C GLN A 159 -12.69 44.99 22.56
N GLY A 160 -12.41 44.20 21.51
CA GLY A 160 -13.34 43.14 21.07
C GLY A 160 -13.37 41.93 22.01
N ASN A 161 -12.28 41.65 22.74
CA ASN A 161 -12.24 40.50 23.64
C ASN A 161 -12.78 40.84 25.04
N ILE A 162 -12.76 42.12 25.41
CA ILE A 162 -13.27 42.58 26.69
C ILE A 162 -14.77 42.29 26.80
N ASN A 163 -15.21 41.76 27.93
CA ASN A 163 -16.55 41.17 28.15
C ASN A 163 -16.84 39.83 27.44
N GLU A 164 -16.14 39.48 26.36
CA GLU A 164 -16.43 38.27 25.58
C GLU A 164 -15.65 37.04 26.07
N GLN A 165 -14.32 37.13 26.13
CA GLN A 165 -13.46 35.99 26.39
C GLN A 165 -12.17 36.33 27.14
N ILE A 166 -11.61 35.33 27.83
CA ILE A 166 -10.36 35.43 28.58
C ILE A 166 -9.31 34.60 27.86
N ALA A 167 -8.27 35.24 27.35
CA ALA A 167 -7.15 34.57 26.65
C ALA A 167 -7.61 33.56 25.57
N GLY A 168 -8.59 33.92 24.74
CA GLY A 168 -9.13 33.04 23.71
C GLY A 168 -10.04 31.92 24.24
N SER A 169 -10.66 32.10 25.42
CA SER A 169 -11.54 31.09 26.01
C SER A 169 -12.83 30.81 25.22
N GLY A 170 -13.18 31.62 24.22
CA GLY A 170 -14.32 31.36 23.33
C GLY A 170 -14.06 30.22 22.34
N ASP A 171 -12.79 29.96 22.04
CA ASP A 171 -12.37 28.95 21.06
C ASP A 171 -12.19 27.57 21.71
N SER A 172 -13.07 26.62 21.38
CA SER A 172 -12.99 25.24 21.90
C SER A 172 -11.69 24.54 21.52
N TRP A 173 -11.25 24.72 20.27
CA TRP A 173 -10.01 24.15 19.74
C TRP A 173 -8.75 24.71 20.41
N TYR A 174 -8.82 25.92 20.99
CA TYR A 174 -7.69 26.59 21.64
C TYR A 174 -7.57 26.24 23.14
N GLN A 175 -8.59 25.64 23.75
CA GLN A 175 -8.61 25.34 25.19
C GLN A 175 -7.40 24.54 25.69
N PRO A 176 -6.92 23.49 25.00
CA PRO A 176 -5.76 22.72 25.47
C PRO A 176 -4.52 23.63 25.58
N LYS A 177 -4.32 24.48 24.57
CA LYS A 177 -3.18 25.39 24.53
C LYS A 177 -3.29 26.50 25.58
N ARG A 178 -4.48 27.10 25.73
CA ARG A 178 -4.76 28.08 26.80
C ARG A 178 -4.42 27.53 28.18
N LYS A 179 -4.86 26.31 28.49
CA LYS A 179 -4.55 25.66 29.77
C LYS A 179 -3.06 25.42 29.96
N ALA A 180 -2.40 24.87 28.94
CA ALA A 180 -0.96 24.62 28.99
C ALA A 180 -0.16 25.91 29.22
N VAL A 181 -0.55 27.02 28.57
CA VAL A 181 0.07 28.34 28.80
C VAL A 181 -0.17 28.82 30.22
N PHE A 182 -1.41 28.76 30.73
CA PHE A 182 -1.69 29.14 32.12
C PHE A 182 -0.83 28.33 33.10
N GLU A 183 -0.77 27.01 32.92
CA GLU A 183 0.04 26.13 33.76
C GLU A 183 1.53 26.47 33.66
N LEU A 184 2.03 26.77 32.47
CA LEU A 184 3.42 27.18 32.25
C LEU A 184 3.73 28.49 32.98
N LEU A 185 2.87 29.51 32.83
CA LEU A 185 3.08 30.83 33.43
C LEU A 185 3.11 30.78 34.96
N PHE A 186 2.36 29.88 35.60
CA PHE A 186 2.37 29.70 37.06
C PHE A 186 3.33 28.60 37.54
N GLY A 187 4.02 27.90 36.64
CA GLY A 187 4.89 26.76 36.97
C GLY A 187 4.11 25.57 37.55
N LEU A 188 2.89 25.35 37.07
CA LEU A 188 2.04 24.19 37.38
C LEU A 188 2.28 23.02 36.41
N THR A 189 3.07 23.27 35.38
CA THR A 189 3.63 22.29 34.46
C THR A 189 5.07 22.70 34.14
N ASN A 190 5.79 21.83 33.45
CA ASN A 190 7.13 22.08 32.97
C ASN A 190 7.30 21.40 31.59
N PRO A 191 8.42 21.64 30.88
CA PRO A 191 8.65 21.08 29.55
C PRO A 191 8.52 19.54 29.54
N THR A 192 9.11 18.87 30.53
CA THR A 192 9.06 17.42 30.68
C THR A 192 7.63 16.87 30.81
N ILE A 193 6.76 17.53 31.59
CA ILE A 193 5.35 17.11 31.73
C ILE A 193 4.60 17.32 30.41
N LEU A 194 4.81 18.44 29.72
CA LEU A 194 4.17 18.72 28.43
C LEU A 194 4.62 17.72 27.35
N ASP A 195 5.89 17.35 27.35
CA ASP A 195 6.44 16.32 26.47
C ASP A 195 5.83 14.95 26.79
N LEU A 196 5.81 14.54 28.05
CA LEU A 196 5.17 13.29 28.48
C LEU A 196 3.69 13.25 28.10
N GLN A 197 2.93 14.34 28.28
CA GLN A 197 1.54 14.43 27.83
C GLN A 197 1.40 14.25 26.31
N SER A 198 2.29 14.89 25.55
CA SER A 198 2.34 14.79 24.09
C SER A 198 2.68 13.37 23.62
N GLU A 199 3.64 12.71 24.30
CA GLU A 199 4.02 11.32 24.03
C GLU A 199 2.89 10.34 24.39
N VAL A 200 2.25 10.50 25.55
CA VAL A 200 1.09 9.70 25.96
C VAL A 200 -0.03 9.80 24.93
N ALA A 201 -0.36 11.01 24.46
CA ALA A 201 -1.40 11.20 23.45
C ALA A 201 -1.03 10.50 22.13
N ARG A 202 0.19 10.68 21.64
CA ARG A 202 0.70 10.04 20.42
C ARG A 202 0.69 8.52 20.52
N THR A 203 1.27 7.96 21.59
CA THR A 203 1.37 6.51 21.81
C THR A 203 -0.02 5.90 22.00
N ARG A 204 -0.96 6.59 22.66
CA ARG A 204 -2.36 6.16 22.73
C ARG A 204 -3.00 6.07 21.34
N GLY A 205 -2.84 7.09 20.50
CA GLY A 205 -3.35 7.05 19.11
C GLY A 205 -2.75 5.90 18.30
N GLN A 206 -1.44 5.65 18.46
CA GLN A 206 -0.76 4.51 17.82
C GLN A 206 -1.28 3.16 18.32
N TYR A 207 -1.53 3.04 19.63
CA TYR A 207 -2.10 1.85 20.25
C TYR A 207 -3.52 1.59 19.73
N GLU A 208 -4.39 2.61 19.75
CA GLU A 208 -5.77 2.50 19.26
C GLU A 208 -5.80 2.08 17.78
N GLN A 209 -4.91 2.63 16.94
CA GLN A 209 -4.79 2.22 15.55
C GLN A 209 -4.29 0.78 15.40
N ALA A 210 -3.22 0.40 16.11
CA ALA A 210 -2.68 -0.95 16.05
C ALA A 210 -3.68 -2.00 16.54
N GLN A 211 -4.42 -1.68 17.62
CA GLN A 211 -5.47 -2.53 18.16
C GLN A 211 -6.64 -2.68 17.18
N HIS A 212 -7.05 -1.58 16.54
CA HIS A 212 -8.07 -1.62 15.49
C HIS A 212 -7.61 -2.49 14.32
N ASP A 213 -6.40 -2.29 13.81
CA ASP A 213 -5.85 -3.07 12.70
C ASP A 213 -5.76 -4.57 13.03
N TYR A 214 -5.32 -4.91 14.24
CA TYR A 214 -5.32 -6.28 14.74
C TYR A 214 -6.73 -6.88 14.75
N LEU A 215 -7.71 -6.19 15.32
CA LEU A 215 -9.09 -6.68 15.40
C LEU A 215 -9.71 -6.86 14.02
N VAL A 216 -9.45 -5.97 13.07
CA VAL A 216 -9.94 -6.09 11.69
C VAL A 216 -9.34 -7.30 11.00
N VAL A 217 -8.02 -7.50 11.09
CA VAL A 217 -7.34 -8.65 10.48
C VAL A 217 -7.82 -9.95 11.12
N ARG A 218 -7.94 -9.99 12.45
CA ARG A 218 -8.45 -11.14 13.18
C ARG A 218 -9.88 -11.48 12.80
N GLN A 219 -10.77 -10.48 12.77
CA GLN A 219 -12.16 -10.68 12.34
C GLN A 219 -12.23 -11.19 10.90
N PHE A 220 -11.44 -10.64 9.98
CA PHE A 220 -11.37 -11.11 8.60
C PHE A 220 -10.94 -12.59 8.50
N LEU A 221 -9.96 -12.99 9.32
CA LEU A 221 -9.49 -14.38 9.37
C LEU A 221 -10.58 -15.32 9.91
N GLU A 222 -11.29 -14.90 10.96
CA GLU A 222 -12.42 -15.62 11.55
C GLU A 222 -13.60 -15.74 10.55
N ASP A 223 -13.96 -14.65 9.88
CA ASP A 223 -15.09 -14.59 8.91
C ASP A 223 -14.80 -15.35 7.61
N SER A 224 -13.54 -15.37 7.17
CA SER A 224 -13.13 -16.10 5.97
C SER A 224 -13.15 -17.63 6.17
N ASN A 225 -13.55 -18.11 7.36
CA ASN A 225 -13.51 -19.51 7.77
C ASN A 225 -12.12 -20.13 7.55
N THR A 226 -11.10 -19.27 7.59
CA THR A 226 -9.71 -19.65 7.53
C THR A 226 -9.45 -20.39 8.83
N GLN A 227 -9.08 -21.66 8.75
CA GLN A 227 -8.86 -22.48 9.94
C GLN A 227 -8.01 -21.75 10.98
N ASN A 228 -8.28 -22.06 12.25
CA ASN A 228 -7.41 -21.70 13.36
C ASN A 228 -5.95 -22.01 12.96
N ARG A 229 -5.01 -21.09 13.26
CA ARG A 229 -3.57 -21.24 12.95
C ARG A 229 -3.06 -22.65 13.22
N ILE A 230 -3.41 -23.22 14.38
CA ILE A 230 -2.99 -24.57 14.79
C ILE A 230 -3.49 -25.63 13.79
N GLU A 231 -4.74 -25.54 13.35
CA GLU A 231 -5.29 -26.47 12.35
C GLU A 231 -4.63 -26.30 10.98
N ALA A 232 -4.32 -25.06 10.59
CA ALA A 232 -3.58 -24.78 9.35
C ALA A 232 -2.17 -25.39 9.38
N GLU A 233 -1.44 -25.25 10.50
CA GLU A 233 -0.12 -25.86 10.70
C GLU A 233 -0.19 -27.39 10.68
N VAL A 234 -1.20 -28.00 11.33
CA VAL A 234 -1.43 -29.45 11.28
C VAL A 234 -1.68 -29.93 9.85
N ARG A 235 -2.59 -29.27 9.11
CA ARG A 235 -2.85 -29.63 7.70
C ARG A 235 -1.66 -29.42 6.80
N GLN A 236 -0.83 -28.40 7.05
CA GLN A 236 0.41 -28.20 6.30
C GLN A 236 1.33 -29.40 6.49
N HIS A 237 1.46 -29.87 7.73
CA HIS A 237 2.27 -31.04 8.05
C HIS A 237 1.74 -32.31 7.37
N GLU A 238 0.42 -32.53 7.41
CA GLU A 238 -0.23 -33.66 6.72
C GLU A 238 0.00 -33.61 5.20
N ALA A 239 -0.19 -32.44 4.57
CA ALA A 239 0.02 -32.25 3.14
C ALA A 239 1.50 -32.46 2.74
N LEU A 240 2.44 -32.04 3.59
CA LEU A 240 3.87 -32.29 3.40
C LEU A 240 4.20 -33.79 3.48
N GLN A 241 3.62 -34.51 4.44
CA GLN A 241 3.79 -35.97 4.53
C GLN A 241 3.21 -36.67 3.30
N GLU A 242 2.03 -36.27 2.83
CA GLU A 242 1.40 -36.86 1.65
C GLU A 242 2.20 -36.59 0.37
N LYS A 243 2.76 -35.38 0.23
CA LYS A 243 3.71 -35.04 -0.83
C LYS A 243 4.96 -35.92 -0.79
N GLN A 244 5.58 -36.07 0.39
CA GLN A 244 6.77 -36.91 0.55
C GLN A 244 6.47 -38.37 0.19
N ASN A 245 5.31 -38.89 0.60
CA ASN A 245 4.88 -40.24 0.25
C ASN A 245 4.71 -40.41 -1.28
N ALA A 246 4.08 -39.44 -1.94
CA ALA A 246 3.92 -39.44 -3.40
C ALA A 246 5.28 -39.39 -4.13
N GLU A 247 6.22 -38.57 -3.65
CA GLU A 247 7.58 -38.47 -4.20
C GLU A 247 8.37 -39.78 -4.03
N GLN A 248 8.24 -40.44 -2.87
CA GLN A 248 8.86 -41.76 -2.66
C GLN A 248 8.29 -42.82 -3.61
N ILE A 249 6.98 -42.81 -3.87
CA ILE A 249 6.35 -43.71 -4.84
C ILE A 249 6.90 -43.44 -6.25
N LEU A 250 6.96 -42.18 -6.67
CA LEU A 250 7.52 -41.80 -7.98
C LEU A 250 8.98 -42.25 -8.12
N ALA A 251 9.80 -42.05 -7.09
CA ALA A 251 11.20 -42.47 -7.09
C ALA A 251 11.35 -44.00 -7.22
N ARG A 252 10.51 -44.78 -6.51
CA ARG A 252 10.45 -46.25 -6.63
C ARG A 252 10.03 -46.70 -8.03
N ILE A 253 9.02 -46.05 -8.61
CA ILE A 253 8.58 -46.34 -9.98
C ILE A 253 9.71 -46.04 -10.97
N GLN A 254 10.36 -44.88 -10.88
CA GLN A 254 11.49 -44.52 -11.75
C GLN A 254 12.66 -45.52 -11.66
N THR A 255 13.02 -45.99 -10.46
CA THR A 255 14.06 -47.02 -10.30
C THR A 255 13.65 -48.38 -10.88
N SER A 256 12.35 -48.72 -10.82
CA SER A 256 11.82 -49.95 -11.42
C SER A 256 11.73 -49.93 -12.97
N ILE A 257 11.71 -48.75 -13.60
CA ILE A 257 11.62 -48.54 -15.06
C ILE A 257 13.02 -48.42 -15.71
N SER A 258 14.10 -48.87 -15.06
CA SER A 258 15.44 -48.84 -15.67
C SER A 258 15.48 -49.64 -17.00
N PRO A 259 15.98 -49.07 -18.11
CA PRO A 259 16.00 -49.70 -19.43
C PRO A 259 16.92 -50.93 -19.53
N THR A 260 17.75 -51.17 -18.52
CA THR A 260 18.69 -52.29 -18.45
C THR A 260 18.06 -53.65 -18.17
N LEU A 261 16.77 -53.71 -17.82
CA LEU A 261 16.14 -54.92 -17.28
C LEU A 261 15.16 -55.64 -18.20
N ASP A 262 15.10 -55.30 -19.49
CA ASP A 262 14.22 -56.00 -20.44
C ASP A 262 14.94 -56.56 -21.67
N HIS A 263 16.14 -57.10 -21.44
CA HIS A 263 16.87 -57.87 -22.45
C HIS A 263 16.00 -58.99 -23.03
N GLU A 264 15.18 -59.65 -22.21
CA GLU A 264 14.34 -60.76 -22.66
C GLU A 264 13.21 -60.31 -23.60
N THR A 265 12.47 -59.24 -23.29
CA THR A 265 11.42 -58.75 -24.23
C THR A 265 12.06 -58.16 -25.49
N LYS A 266 13.25 -57.55 -25.40
CA LYS A 266 14.02 -57.14 -26.56
C LYS A 266 14.41 -58.34 -27.44
N THR A 267 14.95 -59.41 -26.84
CA THR A 267 15.29 -60.63 -27.58
C THR A 267 14.07 -61.29 -28.18
N LEU A 268 12.93 -61.33 -27.49
CA LEU A 268 11.68 -61.88 -28.04
C LEU A 268 11.20 -61.08 -29.25
N ARG A 269 11.32 -59.74 -29.23
CA ARG A 269 10.99 -58.89 -30.38
C ARG A 269 11.95 -59.08 -31.56
N GLU A 270 13.24 -59.24 -31.29
CA GLU A 270 14.24 -59.54 -32.33
C GLU A 270 13.97 -60.92 -32.96
N LEU A 271 13.70 -61.95 -32.15
CA LEU A 271 13.34 -63.30 -32.60
C LEU A 271 12.02 -63.32 -33.40
N LEU A 272 11.03 -62.52 -32.98
CA LEU A 272 9.77 -62.37 -33.73
C LEU A 272 10.04 -61.75 -35.11
N ALA A 273 10.77 -60.64 -35.16
CA ALA A 273 11.08 -59.94 -36.41
C ALA A 273 11.96 -60.78 -37.36
N GLU A 274 12.81 -61.65 -36.82
CA GLU A 274 13.59 -62.62 -37.59
C GLU A 274 12.69 -63.76 -38.10
N SER A 275 11.82 -64.31 -37.25
CA SER A 275 10.89 -65.39 -37.60
C SER A 275 9.89 -64.97 -38.68
N GLU A 276 9.37 -63.74 -38.62
CA GLU A 276 8.48 -63.17 -39.64
C GLU A 276 9.16 -63.06 -41.01
N ARG A 277 10.38 -62.52 -41.04
CA ARG A 277 11.19 -62.43 -42.28
C ARG A 277 11.45 -63.81 -42.88
N ASN A 278 11.94 -64.73 -42.06
CA ASN A 278 12.22 -66.11 -42.43
C ASN A 278 10.99 -66.86 -42.95
N THR A 279 9.80 -66.58 -42.41
CA THR A 279 8.53 -67.18 -42.87
C THR A 279 8.08 -66.58 -44.20
N ALA A 280 8.25 -65.27 -44.39
CA ALA A 280 7.95 -64.60 -45.66
C ALA A 280 8.81 -65.15 -46.80
N ASP A 281 10.11 -65.33 -46.57
CA ASP A 281 11.04 -65.92 -47.55
C ASP A 281 10.65 -67.37 -47.90
N ALA A 282 10.30 -68.19 -46.89
CA ALA A 282 9.85 -69.56 -47.12
C ALA A 282 8.53 -69.62 -47.92
N ARG A 283 7.55 -68.75 -47.63
CA ARG A 283 6.31 -68.66 -48.43
C ARG A 283 6.57 -68.27 -49.88
N ASN A 284 7.50 -67.36 -50.12
CA ASN A 284 7.89 -66.96 -51.47
C ASN A 284 8.51 -68.14 -52.23
N ASN A 285 9.43 -68.88 -51.62
CA ASN A 285 10.06 -70.06 -52.21
C ASN A 285 9.03 -71.15 -52.53
N LEU A 286 8.07 -71.39 -51.63
CA LEU A 286 6.98 -72.34 -51.85
C LEU A 286 6.17 -71.98 -53.10
N THR A 287 5.85 -70.69 -53.25
CA THR A 287 5.08 -70.18 -54.38
C THR A 287 5.81 -70.37 -55.71
N ILE A 288 7.14 -70.13 -55.71
CA ILE A 288 8.00 -70.34 -56.88
C ILE A 288 8.03 -71.83 -57.27
N LEU A 289 8.27 -72.73 -56.31
CA LEU A 289 8.33 -74.17 -56.57
C LEU A 289 7.01 -74.74 -57.09
N ILE A 290 5.87 -74.31 -56.54
CA ILE A 290 4.54 -74.71 -57.02
C ILE A 290 4.34 -74.29 -58.48
N GLN A 291 4.76 -73.07 -58.84
CA GLN A 291 4.65 -72.58 -60.22
C GLN A 291 5.54 -73.39 -61.17
N GLN A 292 6.80 -73.64 -60.80
CA GLN A 292 7.72 -74.47 -61.59
C GLN A 292 7.16 -75.87 -61.82
N LYS A 293 6.63 -76.53 -60.78
CA LYS A 293 5.98 -77.84 -60.91
C LYS A 293 4.84 -77.80 -61.93
N GLN A 294 4.02 -76.75 -61.92
CA GLN A 294 2.93 -76.60 -62.90
C GLN A 294 3.44 -76.42 -64.33
N ASP A 295 4.55 -75.70 -64.53
CA ASP A 295 5.22 -75.58 -65.84
C ASP A 295 5.67 -76.97 -66.35
N PHE A 296 6.35 -77.75 -65.50
CA PHE A 296 6.79 -79.10 -65.85
C PHE A 296 5.63 -80.05 -66.18
N ILE A 297 4.52 -79.98 -65.44
CA ILE A 297 3.30 -80.75 -65.76
C ILE A 297 2.74 -80.37 -67.14
N ARG A 298 2.74 -79.08 -67.47
CA ARG A 298 2.26 -78.59 -68.77
C ARG A 298 3.17 -79.08 -69.91
N GLU A 299 4.49 -78.96 -69.77
CA GLU A 299 5.45 -79.42 -70.78
C GLU A 299 5.37 -80.92 -71.01
N ARG A 300 5.28 -81.71 -69.94
CA ARG A 300 5.09 -83.16 -70.01
C ARG A 300 3.81 -83.53 -70.79
N ALA A 301 2.71 -82.82 -70.57
CA ALA A 301 1.45 -83.09 -71.28
C ALA A 301 1.56 -82.80 -72.79
N LEU A 302 2.33 -81.76 -73.17
CA LEU A 302 2.64 -81.47 -74.58
C LEU A 302 3.43 -82.61 -75.22
N LEU A 303 4.50 -83.07 -74.56
CA LEU A 303 5.31 -84.19 -75.07
C LEU A 303 4.51 -85.49 -75.19
N GLN A 304 3.60 -85.77 -74.27
CA GLN A 304 2.68 -86.91 -74.37
C GLN A 304 1.81 -86.85 -75.63
N GLN A 305 1.33 -85.65 -75.98
CA GLN A 305 0.55 -85.44 -77.19
C GLN A 305 1.39 -85.66 -78.46
N ASP A 306 2.66 -85.24 -78.45
CA ASP A 306 3.59 -85.46 -79.56
C ASP A 306 3.94 -86.94 -79.74
N ILE A 307 4.21 -87.69 -78.67
CA ILE A 307 4.40 -89.15 -78.75
C ILE A 307 3.16 -89.84 -79.32
N ALA A 308 1.96 -89.46 -78.86
CA ALA A 308 0.71 -90.01 -79.36
C ALA A 308 0.47 -89.67 -80.84
N ARG A 309 0.97 -88.51 -81.31
CA ARG A 309 0.95 -88.12 -82.72
C ARG A 309 1.93 -88.97 -83.53
N THR A 310 3.17 -89.13 -83.08
CA THR A 310 4.21 -89.92 -83.77
C THR A 310 3.82 -91.40 -83.85
N LYS A 311 3.30 -91.99 -82.76
CA LYS A 311 2.77 -93.38 -82.77
C LYS A 311 1.63 -93.57 -83.78
N ARG A 312 0.73 -92.59 -83.91
CA ARG A 312 -0.35 -92.63 -84.90
C ARG A 312 0.18 -92.54 -86.34
N MET A 313 1.22 -91.74 -86.58
CA MET A 313 1.84 -91.66 -87.91
C MET A 313 2.51 -92.98 -88.31
N ILE A 314 3.20 -93.64 -87.38
CA ILE A 314 3.83 -94.95 -87.61
C ILE A 314 2.77 -96.04 -87.87
N ASP A 315 1.75 -96.16 -87.03
CA ASP A 315 0.66 -97.15 -87.20
C ASP A 315 -0.13 -96.92 -88.51
N ALA A 316 -0.35 -95.66 -88.90
CA ALA A 316 -0.96 -95.35 -90.21
C ALA A 316 -0.08 -95.80 -91.39
N GLY A 317 1.24 -95.62 -91.29
CA GLY A 317 2.21 -96.11 -92.28
C GLY A 317 2.18 -97.63 -92.43
N GLU A 318 2.20 -98.37 -91.30
CA GLU A 318 2.16 -99.84 -91.30
C GLU A 318 0.86 -100.42 -91.87
N ARG A 319 -0.29 -99.78 -91.62
CA ARG A 319 -1.58 -100.25 -92.15
C ARG A 319 -1.74 -99.99 -93.64
N LEU A 320 -1.28 -98.85 -94.13
CA LEU A 320 -1.33 -98.50 -95.56
C LEU A 320 -0.43 -99.42 -96.40
N ALA A 321 0.68 -99.90 -95.83
CA ALA A 321 1.61 -100.82 -96.47
C ALA A 321 0.99 -102.19 -96.83
N LYS A 322 -0.14 -102.59 -96.21
CA LYS A 322 -0.78 -103.91 -96.41
C LYS A 322 -1.86 -103.94 -97.50
N PHE A 323 -2.13 -102.82 -98.17
CA PHE A 323 -3.13 -102.79 -99.25
C PHE A 323 -2.51 -103.09 -100.61
N GLU A 324 -2.87 -104.23 -101.19
CA GLU A 324 -2.52 -104.54 -102.57
C GLU A 324 -3.56 -103.96 -103.55
N PHE A 325 -3.07 -103.27 -104.58
CA PHE A 325 -3.93 -102.71 -105.61
C PHE A 325 -4.34 -103.78 -106.61
N ALA A 326 -5.63 -104.12 -106.62
CA ALA A 326 -6.22 -105.01 -107.63
C ALA A 326 -6.42 -104.32 -108.99
N VAL A 327 -6.57 -103.00 -109.01
CA VAL A 327 -6.89 -102.20 -110.20
C VAL A 327 -6.02 -100.94 -110.23
N CYS A 328 -5.53 -100.56 -111.41
CA CYS A 328 -4.76 -99.32 -111.55
C CYS A 328 -5.68 -98.09 -111.36
N PRO A 329 -5.44 -97.22 -110.37
CA PRO A 329 -6.32 -96.07 -110.08
C PRO A 329 -6.32 -95.00 -111.18
N ARG A 330 -5.40 -95.06 -112.16
CA ARG A 330 -5.35 -94.12 -113.28
C ARG A 330 -6.18 -94.54 -114.49
N CYS A 331 -6.04 -95.79 -114.94
CA CYS A 331 -6.70 -96.29 -116.17
C CYS A 331 -7.78 -97.34 -115.92
N MET A 332 -8.01 -97.73 -114.66
CA MET A 332 -8.97 -98.75 -114.20
C MET A 332 -8.77 -100.15 -114.79
N GLN A 333 -7.60 -100.44 -115.36
CA GLN A 333 -7.28 -101.79 -115.80
C GLN A 333 -6.87 -102.69 -114.63
N ASP A 334 -7.24 -103.96 -114.73
CA ASP A 334 -6.84 -105.01 -113.79
C ASP A 334 -5.31 -105.18 -113.79
N VAL A 335 -4.69 -105.15 -112.62
CA VAL A 335 -3.24 -105.30 -112.43
C VAL A 335 -2.86 -106.52 -111.60
N ARG A 336 -3.82 -107.40 -111.28
CA ARG A 336 -3.58 -108.60 -110.47
C ARG A 336 -2.66 -109.61 -111.16
N SER A 337 -2.66 -109.66 -112.48
CA SER A 337 -1.85 -110.58 -113.29
C SER A 337 -0.71 -109.90 -114.05
N ARG A 338 -0.40 -108.63 -113.75
CA ARG A 338 0.71 -107.91 -114.39
C ARG A 338 2.03 -108.59 -114.02
N PRO A 339 2.92 -108.91 -114.98
CA PRO A 339 4.26 -109.40 -114.66
C PRO A 339 5.05 -108.28 -113.98
N ILE A 340 5.55 -108.56 -112.78
CA ILE A 340 6.27 -107.61 -111.93
C ILE A 340 7.68 -108.17 -111.70
N PRO A 341 8.75 -107.37 -111.89
CA PRO A 341 10.08 -107.73 -111.40
C PRO A 341 10.07 -107.90 -109.87
N ASP A 342 10.92 -108.78 -109.36
CA ASP A 342 11.06 -108.99 -107.91
C ASP A 342 11.33 -107.66 -107.19
N HIS A 343 10.61 -107.44 -106.09
CA HIS A 343 10.69 -106.24 -105.23
C HIS A 343 10.32 -104.92 -105.92
N ALA A 344 9.46 -104.92 -106.93
CA ALA A 344 8.94 -103.70 -107.54
C ALA A 344 7.45 -103.49 -107.24
N CYS A 345 7.04 -102.25 -107.00
CA CYS A 345 5.66 -101.88 -106.75
C CYS A 345 4.80 -102.22 -107.99
N ARG A 346 3.69 -102.94 -107.77
CA ARG A 346 2.76 -103.41 -108.81
C ARG A 346 2.19 -102.29 -109.71
N LEU A 347 2.11 -101.06 -109.20
CA LEU A 347 1.58 -99.90 -109.93
C LEU A 347 2.64 -99.21 -110.80
N CYS A 348 3.71 -98.71 -110.18
CA CYS A 348 4.71 -97.86 -110.84
C CYS A 348 5.95 -98.62 -111.31
N LEU A 349 6.12 -99.89 -110.92
CA LEU A 349 7.30 -100.73 -111.19
C LEU A 349 8.63 -100.16 -110.62
N GLN A 350 8.57 -99.16 -109.73
CA GLN A 350 9.72 -98.73 -108.96
C GLN A 350 9.93 -99.69 -107.78
N GLN A 351 11.16 -99.75 -107.24
CA GLN A 351 11.46 -100.61 -106.10
C GLN A 351 10.48 -100.36 -104.95
N ASP A 352 9.85 -101.43 -104.49
CA ASP A 352 8.89 -101.40 -103.40
C ASP A 352 9.66 -101.26 -102.07
N PRO A 353 9.51 -100.13 -101.35
CA PRO A 353 10.23 -99.92 -100.11
C PRO A 353 9.71 -100.82 -98.96
N VAL A 354 8.61 -101.55 -99.15
CA VAL A 354 7.96 -102.33 -98.08
C VAL A 354 8.49 -103.77 -97.99
N GLU A 355 9.05 -104.35 -99.06
CA GLU A 355 9.48 -105.77 -99.06
C GLU A 355 11.00 -106.00 -99.14
N ALA A 356 11.81 -104.94 -99.13
CA ALA A 356 13.25 -105.06 -98.98
C ALA A 356 13.62 -105.28 -97.49
N GLN A 357 13.56 -106.54 -97.07
CA GLN A 357 13.98 -107.13 -95.78
C GLN A 357 12.92 -107.19 -94.66
N GLY A 358 12.74 -108.40 -94.13
CA GLY A 358 11.67 -108.74 -93.19
C GLY A 358 11.72 -107.98 -91.87
N GLY A 359 10.53 -107.55 -91.42
CA GLY A 359 10.18 -107.29 -90.03
C GLY A 359 11.23 -106.53 -89.22
N THR A 360 11.38 -105.23 -89.44
CA THR A 360 11.82 -104.27 -88.42
C THR A 360 11.56 -102.85 -88.92
N GLN A 361 10.98 -102.02 -88.06
CA GLN A 361 10.69 -100.61 -88.31
C GLN A 361 11.93 -99.81 -88.76
N ARG A 362 11.73 -98.71 -89.50
CA ARG A 362 12.80 -97.75 -89.82
C ARG A 362 13.54 -97.35 -88.53
N PRO A 363 14.89 -97.48 -88.45
CA PRO A 363 15.65 -97.14 -87.25
C PRO A 363 15.52 -95.68 -86.81
N GLU A 364 15.30 -94.76 -87.75
CA GLU A 364 15.21 -93.32 -87.48
C GLU A 364 13.91 -92.93 -86.76
N ASP A 365 12.77 -93.55 -87.10
CA ASP A 365 11.46 -93.26 -86.48
C ASP A 365 11.35 -93.83 -85.05
N ASN A 366 12.12 -94.88 -84.72
CA ASN A 366 12.12 -95.50 -83.39
C ASN A 366 13.03 -94.76 -82.39
N HIS A 367 14.09 -94.10 -82.87
CA HIS A 367 15.04 -93.38 -82.02
C HIS A 367 14.46 -92.05 -81.49
N GLU A 368 13.65 -91.36 -82.30
CA GLU A 368 12.96 -90.13 -81.89
C GLU A 368 11.87 -90.41 -80.85
N LEU A 369 11.12 -91.51 -81.02
CA LEU A 369 10.12 -91.96 -80.04
C LEU A 369 10.75 -92.33 -78.69
N LEU A 370 11.85 -93.09 -78.70
CA LEU A 370 12.58 -93.42 -77.48
C LEU A 370 13.11 -92.17 -76.77
N HIS A 371 13.62 -91.18 -77.52
CA HIS A 371 14.10 -89.92 -76.92
C HIS A 371 12.99 -89.12 -76.25
N LEU A 372 11.80 -89.04 -76.86
CA LEU A 372 10.64 -88.37 -76.28
C LEU A 372 10.10 -89.13 -75.05
N GLU A 373 10.14 -90.47 -75.06
CA GLU A 373 9.76 -91.30 -73.90
C GLU A 373 10.74 -91.13 -72.73
N ASP A 374 12.05 -91.04 -72.98
CA ASP A 374 13.07 -90.75 -71.97
C ASP A 374 12.88 -89.34 -71.37
N GLN A 375 12.57 -88.33 -72.19
CA GLN A 375 12.28 -86.98 -71.71
C GLN A 375 11.05 -86.93 -70.78
N ILE A 376 10.00 -87.71 -71.07
CA ILE A 376 8.85 -87.82 -70.16
C ILE A 376 9.25 -88.42 -68.80
N GLN A 377 10.10 -89.45 -68.80
CA GLN A 377 10.59 -90.04 -67.54
C GLN A 377 11.44 -89.05 -66.73
N GLU A 378 12.23 -88.22 -67.40
CA GLU A 378 12.98 -87.14 -66.77
C GLU A 378 12.04 -86.11 -66.13
N PHE A 379 11.00 -85.68 -66.84
CA PHE A 379 9.98 -84.77 -66.30
C PHE A 379 9.19 -85.39 -65.15
N ASP A 380 8.83 -86.67 -65.21
CA ASP A 380 8.15 -87.38 -64.12
C ASP A 380 9.04 -87.42 -62.85
N THR A 381 10.34 -87.62 -63.03
CA THR A 381 11.31 -87.58 -61.92
C THR A 381 11.43 -86.19 -61.30
N GLN A 382 11.46 -85.13 -62.13
CA GLN A 382 11.52 -83.74 -61.66
C GLN A 382 10.23 -83.29 -60.98
N ILE A 383 9.06 -83.68 -61.51
CA ILE A 383 7.77 -83.38 -60.87
C ILE A 383 7.68 -84.04 -59.50
N PHE A 384 8.12 -85.30 -59.38
CA PHE A 384 8.12 -86.03 -58.11
C PHE A 384 9.09 -85.43 -57.09
N SER A 385 10.30 -85.02 -57.51
CA SER A 385 11.24 -84.36 -56.61
C SER A 385 10.69 -83.02 -56.08
N MET A 386 10.07 -82.22 -56.95
CA MET A 386 9.41 -80.97 -56.57
C MET A 386 8.20 -81.20 -55.64
N GLU A 387 7.45 -82.29 -55.81
CA GLU A 387 6.35 -82.64 -54.90
C GLU A 387 6.83 -82.87 -53.47
N VAL A 388 7.92 -83.62 -53.32
CA VAL A 388 8.54 -83.88 -52.02
C VAL A 388 9.07 -82.58 -51.41
N GLU A 389 9.71 -81.73 -52.22
CA GLU A 389 10.24 -80.45 -51.76
C GLU A 389 9.13 -79.47 -51.32
N ILE A 390 8.06 -79.35 -52.09
CA ILE A 390 6.88 -78.53 -51.74
C ILE A 390 6.25 -79.00 -50.43
N ALA A 391 6.10 -80.31 -50.23
CA ALA A 391 5.53 -80.86 -48.99
C ALA A 391 6.39 -80.53 -47.77
N ASN A 392 7.72 -80.71 -47.86
CA ASN A 392 8.65 -80.36 -46.80
C ASN A 392 8.61 -78.85 -46.48
N LEU A 393 8.59 -78.02 -47.52
CA LEU A 393 8.65 -76.57 -47.36
C LEU A 393 7.33 -76.00 -46.80
N PHE A 394 6.20 -76.65 -47.09
CA PHE A 394 4.90 -76.34 -46.47
C PHE A 394 4.91 -76.61 -44.95
N GLU A 395 5.49 -77.73 -44.51
CA GLU A 395 5.63 -78.07 -43.09
C GLU A 395 6.54 -77.06 -42.35
N VAL A 396 7.60 -76.60 -43.00
CA VAL A 396 8.48 -75.54 -42.48
C VAL A 396 7.75 -74.21 -42.34
N VAL A 397 6.91 -73.81 -43.31
CA VAL A 397 6.12 -72.58 -43.20
C VAL A 397 5.11 -72.66 -42.04
N SER A 398 4.37 -73.77 -41.94
CA SER A 398 3.37 -73.98 -40.88
C SER A 398 3.98 -73.94 -39.47
N SER A 399 5.12 -74.62 -39.27
CA SER A 399 5.82 -74.61 -37.98
C SER A 399 6.33 -73.22 -37.58
N ARG A 400 6.79 -72.41 -38.54
CA ARG A 400 7.24 -71.03 -38.28
C ARG A 400 6.10 -70.07 -37.99
N GLU A 401 4.94 -70.24 -38.63
CA GLU A 401 3.73 -69.47 -38.30
C GLU A 401 3.26 -69.73 -36.87
N SER A 402 3.32 -70.98 -36.41
CA SER A 402 3.04 -71.33 -35.01
C SER A 402 4.01 -70.65 -34.05
N LEU A 403 5.30 -70.55 -34.41
CA LEU A 403 6.31 -69.88 -33.59
C LEU A 403 6.05 -68.36 -33.47
N ILE A 404 5.64 -67.70 -34.57
CA ILE A 404 5.28 -66.27 -34.57
C ILE A 404 4.10 -65.98 -33.63
N ALA A 405 3.08 -66.85 -33.65
CA ALA A 405 1.92 -66.71 -32.78
C ALA A 405 2.28 -66.85 -31.30
N ASP A 406 3.14 -67.82 -30.95
CA ASP A 406 3.62 -68.02 -29.58
C ASP A 406 4.48 -66.86 -29.09
N LEU A 407 5.44 -66.40 -29.91
CA LEU A 407 6.28 -65.24 -29.59
C LEU A 407 5.45 -63.97 -29.35
N SER A 408 4.41 -63.74 -30.16
CA SER A 408 3.51 -62.58 -30.02
C SER A 408 2.72 -62.63 -28.72
N ALA A 409 2.16 -63.80 -28.37
CA ALA A 409 1.40 -63.98 -27.12
C ALA A 409 2.28 -63.80 -25.87
N GLN A 410 3.53 -64.29 -25.90
CA GLN A 410 4.48 -64.12 -24.80
C GLN A 410 4.86 -62.64 -24.58
N ILE A 411 5.02 -61.86 -25.66
CA ILE A 411 5.28 -60.43 -25.57
C ILE A 411 4.08 -59.70 -24.94
N GLU A 412 2.86 -60.00 -25.36
CA GLU A 412 1.65 -59.34 -24.89
C GLU A 412 1.35 -59.62 -23.40
N LEU A 413 1.52 -60.88 -22.97
CA LEU A 413 1.35 -61.28 -21.57
C LEU A 413 2.38 -60.63 -20.63
N ARG A 414 3.62 -60.42 -21.09
CA ARG A 414 4.67 -59.73 -20.32
C ARG A 414 4.46 -58.22 -20.27
N THR A 415 3.98 -57.63 -21.35
CA THR A 415 3.78 -56.17 -21.47
C THR A 415 2.60 -55.70 -20.61
N SER A 416 1.46 -56.43 -20.66
CA SER A 416 0.21 -56.08 -19.96
C SER A 416 0.31 -56.12 -18.43
N ASN A 417 1.03 -57.10 -17.87
CA ASN A 417 1.14 -57.28 -16.43
C ASN A 417 2.13 -56.32 -15.73
N ARG A 418 2.98 -55.61 -16.49
CA ARG A 418 4.08 -54.80 -15.92
C ARG A 418 3.90 -53.31 -16.14
N ILE A 419 3.50 -52.89 -17.33
CA ILE A 419 3.58 -51.48 -17.73
C ILE A 419 2.30 -50.71 -17.35
N THR A 420 1.13 -51.31 -17.52
CA THR A 420 -0.16 -50.64 -17.27
C THR A 420 -0.36 -50.24 -15.79
N PRO A 421 -0.11 -51.12 -14.79
CA PRO A 421 -0.27 -50.74 -13.38
C PRO A 421 0.75 -49.68 -12.92
N GLN A 422 1.97 -49.72 -13.47
CA GLN A 422 3.03 -48.76 -13.12
C GLN A 422 2.75 -47.36 -13.69
N LEU A 423 2.23 -47.28 -14.93
CA LEU A 423 1.80 -46.02 -15.52
C LEU A 423 0.64 -45.39 -14.74
N GLN A 424 -0.31 -46.21 -14.29
CA GLN A 424 -1.42 -45.74 -13.45
C GLN A 424 -0.93 -45.25 -12.08
N ALA A 425 -0.07 -46.03 -11.41
CA ALA A 425 0.54 -45.61 -10.14
C ALA A 425 1.38 -44.33 -10.28
N PHE A 426 2.06 -44.15 -11.42
CA PHE A 426 2.81 -42.92 -11.72
C PHE A 426 1.89 -41.72 -11.90
N ALA A 427 0.78 -41.88 -12.64
CA ALA A 427 -0.21 -40.83 -12.83
C ALA A 427 -0.86 -40.42 -11.49
N ASP A 428 -1.25 -41.41 -10.68
CA ASP A 428 -1.85 -41.19 -9.36
C ASP A 428 -0.89 -40.47 -8.41
N ALA A 429 0.38 -40.91 -8.34
CA ALA A 429 1.39 -40.28 -7.50
C ALA A 429 1.74 -38.86 -7.98
N THR A 430 1.78 -38.62 -9.29
CA THR A 430 1.99 -37.28 -9.85
C THR A 430 0.83 -36.34 -9.53
N SER A 431 -0.41 -36.84 -9.66
CA SER A 431 -1.63 -36.10 -9.31
C SER A 431 -1.66 -35.75 -7.83
N LYS A 432 -1.39 -36.73 -6.95
CA LYS A 432 -1.29 -36.49 -5.49
C LYS A 432 -0.22 -35.45 -5.15
N ARG A 433 0.99 -35.56 -5.72
CA ARG A 433 2.04 -34.55 -5.50
C ARG A 433 1.57 -33.15 -5.89
N ALA A 434 0.94 -33.01 -7.06
CA ALA A 434 0.43 -31.72 -7.54
C ALA A 434 -0.70 -31.17 -6.65
N GLN A 435 -1.61 -32.03 -6.17
CA GLN A 435 -2.67 -31.65 -5.24
C GLN A 435 -2.09 -31.19 -3.89
N SER A 436 -1.17 -31.96 -3.31
CA SER A 436 -0.48 -31.58 -2.07
C SER A 436 0.29 -30.27 -2.23
N ASP A 437 0.97 -30.04 -3.36
CA ASP A 437 1.66 -28.77 -3.64
C ASP A 437 0.69 -27.57 -3.68
N LEU A 438 -0.50 -27.73 -4.26
CA LEU A 438 -1.52 -26.68 -4.27
C LEU A 438 -2.04 -26.38 -2.86
N ILE A 439 -2.33 -27.43 -2.09
CA ILE A 439 -2.80 -27.32 -0.69
C ILE A 439 -1.75 -26.61 0.17
N ILE A 440 -0.47 -27.01 0.06
CA ILE A 440 0.63 -26.38 0.80
C ILE A 440 0.70 -24.88 0.50
N ARG A 441 0.65 -24.47 -0.77
CA ARG A 441 0.69 -23.04 -1.16
C ARG A 441 -0.50 -22.25 -0.65
N GLU A 442 -1.68 -22.85 -0.60
CA GLU A 442 -2.88 -22.21 -0.06
C GLU A 442 -2.76 -22.00 1.45
N ILE A 443 -2.30 -23.03 2.17
CA ILE A 443 -2.06 -22.96 3.62
C ILE A 443 -0.95 -21.97 3.96
N GLU A 444 0.14 -21.92 3.19
CA GLU A 444 1.22 -20.94 3.40
C GLU A 444 0.70 -19.50 3.32
N LYS A 445 -0.18 -19.19 2.36
CA LYS A 445 -0.79 -17.85 2.28
C LYS A 445 -1.61 -17.51 3.52
N THR A 446 -2.35 -18.48 4.03
CA THR A 446 -3.11 -18.37 5.28
C THR A 446 -2.20 -18.13 6.48
N LEU A 447 -1.12 -18.91 6.62
CA LEU A 447 -0.18 -18.77 7.74
C LEU A 447 0.53 -17.41 7.73
N VAL A 448 0.88 -16.88 6.56
CA VAL A 448 1.43 -15.52 6.43
C VAL A 448 0.44 -14.44 6.91
N GLN A 449 -0.86 -14.64 6.70
CA GLN A 449 -1.88 -13.72 7.23
C GLN A 449 -2.00 -13.81 8.76
N TRP A 450 -1.87 -15.02 9.33
CA TRP A 450 -1.81 -15.21 10.78
C TRP A 450 -0.54 -14.59 11.39
N ASP A 451 0.63 -14.77 10.77
CA ASP A 451 1.88 -14.12 11.21
C ASP A 451 1.73 -12.60 11.27
N ARG A 452 1.06 -12.01 10.27
CA ARG A 452 0.76 -10.57 10.28
C ARG A 452 -0.19 -10.18 11.41
N ALA A 453 -1.16 -11.02 11.76
CA ALA A 453 -2.05 -10.76 12.90
C ALA A 453 -1.27 -10.79 14.22
N ASP A 454 -0.38 -11.77 14.39
CA ASP A 454 0.49 -11.90 15.57
C ASP A 454 1.45 -10.70 15.69
N ASP A 455 2.04 -10.24 14.58
CA ASP A 455 2.88 -9.03 14.56
C ASP A 455 2.11 -7.78 14.99
N LEU A 456 0.85 -7.64 14.55
CA LEU A 456 -0.01 -6.52 14.96
C LEU A 456 -0.39 -6.61 16.43
N GLU A 457 -0.64 -7.83 16.95
CA GLU A 457 -0.91 -8.07 18.37
C GLU A 457 0.29 -7.69 19.22
N LEU A 458 1.49 -8.18 18.89
CA LEU A 458 2.74 -7.86 19.58
C LEU A 458 3.01 -6.35 19.57
N LYS A 459 2.74 -5.69 18.44
CA LYS A 459 2.84 -4.23 18.35
C LYS A 459 1.84 -3.54 19.27
N ALA A 460 0.58 -3.98 19.31
CA ALA A 460 -0.42 -3.41 20.21
C ALA A 460 -0.04 -3.59 21.69
N VAL A 461 0.41 -4.79 22.09
CA VAL A 461 0.86 -5.08 23.45
C VAL A 461 2.07 -4.21 23.83
N SER A 462 3.10 -4.13 22.97
CA SER A 462 4.27 -3.29 23.26
C SER A 462 3.93 -1.79 23.39
N LEU A 463 2.99 -1.29 22.58
CA LEU A 463 2.50 0.09 22.70
C LEU A 463 1.67 0.29 23.97
N GLN A 464 0.91 -0.72 24.40
CA GLN A 464 0.16 -0.69 25.67
C GLN A 464 1.10 -0.62 26.87
N ASP A 465 2.16 -1.44 26.90
CA ASP A 465 3.17 -1.43 27.96
C ASP A 465 3.91 -0.10 28.01
N ARG A 466 4.28 0.44 26.83
CA ARG A 466 4.90 1.77 26.74
C ARG A 466 3.95 2.86 27.22
N LEU A 467 2.67 2.77 26.89
CA LEU A 467 1.65 3.73 27.35
C LEU A 467 1.51 3.70 28.87
N ALA A 468 1.47 2.52 29.49
CA ALA A 468 1.41 2.37 30.94
C ALA A 468 2.64 3.00 31.62
N SER A 469 3.85 2.70 31.13
CA SER A 469 5.09 3.32 31.64
C SER A 469 5.07 4.84 31.51
N LEU A 470 4.65 5.39 30.36
CA LEU A 470 4.56 6.85 30.17
C LEU A 470 3.52 7.50 31.08
N GLN A 471 2.41 6.81 31.36
CA GLN A 471 1.39 7.29 32.30
C GLN A 471 1.90 7.31 33.73
N ASP A 472 2.67 6.29 34.13
CA ASP A 472 3.32 6.25 35.43
C ASP A 472 4.34 7.39 35.58
N ASP A 473 5.21 7.58 34.59
CA ASP A 473 6.19 8.68 34.55
C ASP A 473 5.50 10.05 34.62
N LEU A 474 4.42 10.23 33.85
CA LEU A 474 3.61 11.46 33.86
C LEU A 474 2.98 11.70 35.23
N SER A 475 2.41 10.66 35.84
CA SER A 475 1.78 10.77 37.16
C SER A 475 2.81 11.13 38.23
N ALA A 476 3.99 10.51 38.21
CA ALA A 476 5.08 10.81 39.12
C ALA A 476 5.55 12.27 38.96
N ALA A 477 5.74 12.74 37.73
CA ALA A 477 6.12 14.12 37.46
C ALA A 477 5.05 15.14 37.89
N GLN A 478 3.76 14.81 37.70
CA GLN A 478 2.65 15.67 38.14
C GLN A 478 2.54 15.74 39.66
N ASN A 479 2.70 14.60 40.36
CA ASN A 479 2.65 14.54 41.82
C ASN A 479 3.70 15.45 42.48
N LEU A 480 4.86 15.65 41.84
CA LEU A 480 5.90 16.59 42.32
C LEU A 480 5.43 18.06 42.32
N LEU A 481 4.44 18.40 41.50
CA LEU A 481 3.88 19.76 41.39
C LEU A 481 2.53 19.92 42.11
N ASP A 482 1.95 18.86 42.67
CA ASP A 482 0.59 18.91 43.22
C ASP A 482 0.46 19.84 44.43
N SER A 483 1.42 19.83 45.36
CA SER A 483 1.43 20.78 46.48
C SER A 483 1.47 22.22 45.99
N ARG A 484 2.36 22.53 45.03
CA ARG A 484 2.45 23.85 44.40
C ARG A 484 1.16 24.24 43.69
N ARG A 485 0.53 23.29 42.98
CA ARG A 485 -0.75 23.50 42.29
C ARG A 485 -1.86 23.86 43.26
N ILE A 486 -1.96 23.15 44.38
CA ILE A 486 -2.95 23.44 45.41
C ILE A 486 -2.69 24.84 45.99
N GLU A 487 -1.46 25.13 46.41
CA GLU A 487 -1.07 26.43 46.97
C GLU A 487 -1.38 27.61 46.03
N ILE A 488 -0.97 27.52 44.76
CA ILE A 488 -1.17 28.60 43.80
C ILE A 488 -2.65 28.80 43.48
N LEU A 489 -3.42 27.71 43.32
CA LEU A 489 -4.85 27.83 43.03
C LEU A 489 -5.63 28.38 44.23
N ASP A 490 -5.25 28.03 45.46
CA ASP A 490 -5.83 28.60 46.67
C ASP A 490 -5.51 30.10 46.79
N GLU A 491 -4.24 30.50 46.56
CA GLU A 491 -3.85 31.92 46.54
C GLU A 491 -4.60 32.72 45.46
N LEU A 492 -4.79 32.13 44.29
CA LEU A 492 -5.53 32.74 43.19
C LEU A 492 -7.02 32.86 43.48
N ASP A 493 -7.63 31.84 44.09
CA ASP A 493 -9.02 31.86 44.55
C ASP A 493 -9.23 32.99 45.55
N ASP A 494 -8.37 33.09 46.57
CA ASP A 494 -8.43 34.12 47.61
C ASP A 494 -8.25 35.52 47.02
N GLU A 495 -7.23 35.72 46.17
CA GLU A 495 -6.94 37.02 45.55
C GLU A 495 -8.08 37.44 44.59
N PHE A 496 -8.66 36.50 43.86
CA PHE A 496 -9.80 36.75 42.97
C PHE A 496 -11.06 37.08 43.75
N HIS A 497 -11.34 36.36 44.83
CA HIS A 497 -12.46 36.67 45.71
C HIS A 497 -12.35 38.07 46.33
N GLN A 498 -11.18 38.41 46.86
CA GLN A 498 -10.91 39.73 47.44
C GLN A 498 -11.02 40.85 46.40
N THR A 499 -10.45 40.64 45.22
CA THR A 499 -10.47 41.64 44.15
C THR A 499 -11.88 41.86 43.58
N ALA A 500 -12.64 40.79 43.35
CA ALA A 500 -14.03 40.88 42.90
C ALA A 500 -14.93 41.59 43.93
N SER A 501 -14.72 41.30 45.22
CA SER A 501 -15.44 41.95 46.33
C SER A 501 -15.08 43.43 46.46
N ALA A 502 -13.80 43.79 46.32
CA ALA A 502 -13.33 45.16 46.38
C ALA A 502 -13.83 46.03 45.21
N ILE A 503 -13.95 45.43 44.02
CA ILE A 503 -14.56 46.09 42.85
C ILE A 503 -16.08 46.23 43.04
N GLY A 504 -16.71 45.38 43.86
CA GLY A 504 -18.14 45.44 44.14
C GLY A 504 -19.00 44.90 43.00
N ILE A 505 -18.58 43.80 42.37
CA ILE A 505 -19.29 43.22 41.22
C ILE A 505 -20.74 42.85 41.62
N PRO A 506 -21.78 43.43 40.99
CA PRO A 506 -23.16 43.22 41.39
C PRO A 506 -23.58 41.74 41.36
N GLY A 507 -24.22 41.29 42.46
CA GLY A 507 -24.74 39.93 42.59
C GLY A 507 -23.68 38.85 42.88
N VAL A 508 -22.39 39.22 42.98
CA VAL A 508 -21.31 38.28 43.31
C VAL A 508 -21.10 38.26 44.82
N HIS A 509 -21.27 37.08 45.42
CA HIS A 509 -21.00 36.83 46.85
C HIS A 509 -19.79 35.92 47.04
N GLN A 510 -19.52 35.08 46.04
CA GLN A 510 -18.36 34.20 46.00
C GLN A 510 -17.75 34.26 44.60
N ALA A 511 -16.43 34.39 44.54
CA ALA A 511 -15.70 34.36 43.28
C ALA A 511 -14.50 33.43 43.45
N SER A 512 -14.27 32.55 42.49
CA SER A 512 -13.14 31.62 42.50
C SER A 512 -12.68 31.33 41.07
N ILE A 513 -11.55 30.67 40.92
CA ILE A 513 -11.01 30.17 39.67
C ILE A 513 -11.30 28.67 39.58
N ASN A 514 -11.86 28.26 38.45
CA ASN A 514 -12.12 26.84 38.21
C ASN A 514 -10.79 26.07 38.13
N ARG A 515 -10.58 25.08 39.01
CA ARG A 515 -9.32 24.30 39.07
C ARG A 515 -8.99 23.48 37.81
N LYS A 516 -9.95 23.25 36.92
CA LYS A 516 -9.76 22.48 35.67
C LYS A 516 -9.67 23.35 34.42
N THR A 517 -10.35 24.49 34.41
CA THR A 517 -10.38 25.40 33.24
C THR A 517 -9.57 26.67 33.46
N TYR A 518 -9.17 26.96 34.69
CA TYR A 518 -8.48 28.19 35.09
C TYR A 518 -9.26 29.46 34.72
N LEU A 519 -10.59 29.35 34.59
CA LEU A 519 -11.49 30.46 34.27
C LEU A 519 -12.28 30.89 35.51
N PRO A 520 -12.73 32.15 35.57
CA PRO A 520 -13.54 32.65 36.66
C PRO A 520 -14.87 31.93 36.82
N MET A 521 -15.22 31.68 38.08
CA MET A 521 -16.49 31.17 38.57
C MET A 521 -17.07 32.19 39.55
N LEU A 522 -18.32 32.59 39.33
CA LEU A 522 -19.07 33.53 40.15
C LEU A 522 -20.27 32.80 40.76
N ASN A 523 -20.35 32.75 42.08
CA ASN A 523 -21.35 31.97 42.83
C ASN A 523 -21.48 30.51 42.34
N GLY A 524 -20.36 29.88 41.95
CA GLY A 524 -20.33 28.52 41.41
C GLY A 524 -20.77 28.40 39.93
N ILE A 525 -21.02 29.50 39.22
CA ILE A 525 -21.40 29.54 37.81
C ILE A 525 -20.26 30.12 36.97
N ALA A 526 -19.98 29.56 35.80
CA ALA A 526 -18.97 30.11 34.88
C ALA A 526 -19.31 31.55 34.48
N PHE A 527 -18.32 32.46 34.44
CA PHE A 527 -18.56 33.90 34.23
C PHE A 527 -19.37 34.24 32.97
N GLN A 528 -19.17 33.49 31.88
CA GLN A 528 -19.91 33.66 30.62
C GLN A 528 -21.43 33.46 30.81
N LYS A 529 -21.83 32.57 31.73
CA LYS A 529 -23.23 32.23 32.02
C LYS A 529 -23.80 33.01 33.20
N PHE A 530 -22.97 33.71 33.98
CA PHE A 530 -23.38 34.34 35.22
C PHE A 530 -24.27 35.58 35.00
N SER A 531 -23.88 36.47 34.09
CA SER A 531 -24.66 37.67 33.77
C SER A 531 -24.64 37.95 32.26
N PRO A 532 -25.79 38.30 31.66
CA PRO A 532 -25.84 38.82 30.29
C PRO A 532 -25.35 40.28 30.20
N VAL A 533 -25.15 40.97 31.33
CA VAL A 533 -24.73 42.37 31.39
C VAL A 533 -23.22 42.48 31.13
N GLY A 534 -22.84 43.19 30.06
CA GLY A 534 -21.44 43.40 29.66
C GLY A 534 -20.54 44.02 30.75
N GLY A 535 -21.10 44.89 31.60
CA GLY A 535 -20.36 45.53 32.69
C GLY A 535 -19.90 44.55 33.76
N VAL A 536 -20.74 43.59 34.17
CA VAL A 536 -20.38 42.53 35.12
C VAL A 536 -19.27 41.65 34.56
N ARG A 537 -19.37 41.27 33.28
CA ARG A 537 -18.33 40.46 32.62
C ARG A 537 -17.00 41.19 32.53
N THR A 538 -17.02 42.47 32.20
CA THR A 538 -15.81 43.31 32.11
C THR A 538 -15.13 43.46 33.46
N ALA A 539 -15.89 43.82 34.50
CA ALA A 539 -15.36 43.90 35.86
C ALA A 539 -14.78 42.56 36.33
N THR A 540 -15.43 41.44 35.99
CA THR A 540 -14.94 40.09 36.30
C THR A 540 -13.62 39.77 35.59
N GLN A 541 -13.51 40.11 34.30
CA GLN A 541 -12.28 39.87 33.53
C GLN A 541 -11.11 40.72 34.05
N VAL A 542 -11.34 42.00 34.32
CA VAL A 542 -10.30 42.86 34.90
C VAL A 542 -9.91 42.38 36.29
N ALA A 543 -10.88 42.02 37.14
CA ALA A 543 -10.61 41.40 38.43
C ALA A 543 -9.72 40.15 38.27
N TYR A 544 -10.04 39.28 37.32
CA TYR A 544 -9.26 38.08 37.03
C TYR A 544 -7.81 38.41 36.65
N TRP A 545 -7.59 39.30 35.68
CA TRP A 545 -6.25 39.69 35.23
C TRP A 545 -5.41 40.33 36.35
N VAL A 546 -6.04 41.22 37.14
CA VAL A 546 -5.41 41.82 38.31
C VAL A 546 -5.02 40.76 39.34
N SER A 547 -5.89 39.79 39.60
CA SER A 547 -5.60 38.72 40.55
C SER A 547 -4.45 37.82 40.09
N LEU A 548 -4.42 37.45 38.80
CA LEU A 548 -3.30 36.70 38.24
C LEU A 548 -1.97 37.45 38.43
N MET A 549 -1.98 38.74 38.10
CA MET A 549 -0.81 39.62 38.20
C MET A 549 -0.35 39.79 39.65
N ASN A 550 -1.27 40.03 40.59
CA ASN A 550 -0.96 40.20 42.01
C ASN A 550 -0.32 38.94 42.62
N VAL A 551 -0.87 37.76 42.33
CA VAL A 551 -0.28 36.50 42.81
C VAL A 551 1.09 36.28 42.20
N ALA A 552 1.25 36.48 40.88
CA ALA A 552 2.55 36.37 40.22
C ALA A 552 3.59 37.30 40.86
N LEU A 553 3.27 38.59 41.03
CA LEU A 553 4.16 39.60 41.60
C LEU A 553 4.52 39.36 43.07
N ARG A 554 3.65 38.68 43.83
CA ARG A 554 3.87 38.32 45.23
C ARG A 554 4.80 37.12 45.34
N ARG A 555 4.53 36.05 44.59
CA ARG A 555 5.28 34.79 44.67
C ARG A 555 6.69 34.89 44.11
N ARG A 556 6.89 35.67 43.04
CA ARG A 556 8.19 35.84 42.37
C ARG A 556 8.81 34.56 41.81
N ASP A 557 8.12 33.43 41.87
CA ASP A 557 8.58 32.12 41.38
C ASP A 557 7.76 31.63 40.18
N THR A 558 7.02 32.54 39.54
CA THR A 558 6.22 32.27 38.34
C THR A 558 6.97 32.73 37.08
N SER A 559 6.52 32.33 35.89
CA SER A 559 6.99 32.85 34.58
C SER A 559 5.96 33.80 33.95
N TYR A 560 4.99 34.27 34.74
CA TYR A 560 3.96 35.18 34.28
C TYR A 560 4.58 36.54 33.91
N PRO A 561 4.32 37.11 32.72
CA PRO A 561 4.88 38.39 32.32
C PRO A 561 4.24 39.51 33.14
N ALA A 562 5.04 40.33 33.80
CA ALA A 562 4.55 41.47 34.60
C ALA A 562 4.13 42.68 33.75
N PHE A 563 3.33 42.43 32.70
CA PHE A 563 2.91 43.42 31.71
C PHE A 563 1.45 43.20 31.30
N LEU A 564 0.67 44.28 31.21
CA LEU A 564 -0.73 44.22 30.81
C LEU A 564 -1.14 45.42 29.94
N LEU A 565 -1.73 45.14 28.77
CA LEU A 565 -2.40 46.09 27.89
C LEU A 565 -3.92 45.90 28.03
N LEU A 566 -4.62 46.97 28.41
CA LEU A 566 -6.09 46.98 28.50
C LEU A 566 -6.65 48.02 27.53
N ASP A 567 -7.38 47.57 26.52
CA ASP A 567 -8.04 48.46 25.57
C ASP A 567 -9.51 48.69 25.94
N SER A 568 -9.80 49.93 26.31
CA SER A 568 -11.13 50.52 26.49
C SER A 568 -12.02 49.81 27.53
N PRO A 569 -11.54 49.50 28.76
CA PRO A 569 -12.32 48.80 29.78
C PRO A 569 -13.61 49.52 30.20
N ARG A 570 -13.72 50.86 30.11
CA ARG A 570 -14.98 51.58 30.42
C ARG A 570 -16.07 51.41 29.38
N THR A 571 -15.73 51.16 28.12
CA THR A 571 -16.74 51.10 27.05
C THR A 571 -17.78 50.00 27.26
N SER A 572 -17.43 48.96 28.02
CA SER A 572 -18.35 47.88 28.38
C SER A 572 -19.04 48.04 29.74
N LEU A 573 -18.73 49.11 30.50
CA LEU A 573 -19.18 49.32 31.90
C LEU A 573 -20.41 50.27 32.06
N ASN A 574 -21.00 50.79 30.96
CA ASN A 574 -22.22 51.62 30.87
C ASN A 574 -22.58 52.42 32.16
N ASP A 575 -22.31 53.74 32.18
CA ASP A 575 -22.72 54.76 33.19
C ASP A 575 -22.58 54.42 34.70
N SER A 576 -22.03 53.27 35.07
CA SER A 576 -21.72 52.93 36.47
C SER A 576 -20.37 53.53 36.87
N ASP A 577 -20.37 54.82 37.16
CA ASP A 577 -19.18 55.57 37.57
C ASP A 577 -18.50 54.95 38.80
N ASP A 578 -19.28 54.37 39.72
CA ASP A 578 -18.76 53.72 40.93
C ASP A 578 -17.95 52.44 40.60
N LEU A 579 -18.47 51.57 39.73
CA LEU A 579 -17.81 50.32 39.35
C LEU A 579 -16.54 50.59 38.55
N SER A 580 -16.62 51.57 37.64
CA SER A 580 -15.45 52.04 36.88
C SER A 580 -14.38 52.60 37.81
N SER A 581 -14.77 53.45 38.77
CA SER A 581 -13.83 54.05 39.74
C SER A 581 -13.16 52.99 40.62
N ALA A 582 -13.92 52.01 41.11
CA ALA A 582 -13.38 50.92 41.94
C ALA A 582 -12.37 50.04 41.16
N LEU A 583 -12.66 49.77 39.88
CA LEU A 583 -11.76 49.03 38.98
C LEU A 583 -10.44 49.78 38.77
N TYR A 584 -10.49 51.08 38.45
CA TYR A 584 -9.29 51.89 38.27
C TYR A 584 -8.49 52.04 39.55
N GLN A 585 -9.16 52.24 40.69
CA GLN A 585 -8.51 52.28 41.99
C GLN A 585 -7.73 50.97 42.26
N ARG A 586 -8.28 49.81 41.86
CA ARG A 586 -7.57 48.54 41.99
C ARG A 586 -6.33 48.46 41.13
N LEU A 587 -6.39 48.93 39.88
CA LEU A 587 -5.24 48.96 38.96
C LEU A 587 -4.13 49.90 39.45
N ILE A 588 -4.51 51.08 39.94
CA ILE A 588 -3.58 52.04 40.57
C ILE A 588 -2.92 51.41 41.79
N THR A 589 -3.71 50.83 42.70
CA THR A 589 -3.19 50.17 43.90
C THR A 589 -2.19 49.06 43.56
N MET A 590 -2.46 48.27 42.52
CA MET A 590 -1.54 47.24 42.03
C MET A 590 -0.25 47.85 41.47
N ALA A 591 -0.35 48.88 40.63
CA ALA A 591 0.80 49.57 40.05
C ALA A 591 1.68 50.22 41.13
N ASP A 592 1.08 50.87 42.13
CA ASP A 592 1.78 51.50 43.24
C ASP A 592 2.49 50.48 44.14
N ALA A 593 1.84 49.37 44.47
CA ALA A 593 2.41 48.30 45.29
C ALA A 593 3.55 47.55 44.57
N ALA A 594 3.46 47.45 43.25
CA ALA A 594 4.45 46.75 42.44
C ALA A 594 5.60 47.65 41.97
N GLN A 595 5.38 48.98 41.91
CA GLN A 595 6.32 49.98 41.39
C GLN A 595 6.84 49.58 39.99
N SER A 596 8.15 49.67 39.77
CA SER A 596 8.79 49.33 38.49
C SER A 596 8.72 47.84 38.10
N ARG A 597 8.20 46.97 38.98
CA ARG A 597 8.10 45.52 38.72
C ARG A 597 6.90 45.13 37.87
N VAL A 598 5.98 46.06 37.60
CA VAL A 598 4.85 45.86 36.69
C VAL A 598 4.80 47.01 35.68
N GLN A 599 4.21 46.75 34.53
CA GLN A 599 3.79 47.79 33.61
C GLN A 599 2.38 47.51 33.08
N ILE A 600 1.52 48.51 33.22
CA ILE A 600 0.13 48.47 32.76
C ILE A 600 -0.05 49.65 31.80
N LEU A 601 -0.52 49.39 30.57
CA LEU A 601 -0.95 50.44 29.65
C LEU A 601 -2.44 50.30 29.42
N ILE A 602 -3.18 51.39 29.62
CA ILE A 602 -4.63 51.43 29.46
C ILE A 602 -4.98 52.46 28.40
N GLY A 603 -5.75 52.07 27.39
CA GLY A 603 -6.34 53.01 26.45
C GLY A 603 -7.79 53.23 26.81
N ASP A 604 -8.19 54.44 27.21
CA ASP A 604 -9.59 54.71 27.55
C ASP A 604 -9.93 56.19 27.33
N ASN A 605 -11.18 56.56 27.60
CA ASN A 605 -11.58 57.95 27.74
C ASN A 605 -11.03 58.52 29.06
N GLU A 606 -10.87 59.84 29.13
CA GLU A 606 -10.27 60.58 30.24
C GLU A 606 -10.73 60.06 31.61
N LEU A 607 -9.76 59.71 32.46
CA LEU A 607 -10.02 59.25 33.82
C LEU A 607 -10.38 60.43 34.73
N PRO A 608 -11.17 60.20 35.79
CA PRO A 608 -11.47 61.24 36.75
C PRO A 608 -10.20 61.94 37.28
N ALA A 609 -10.24 63.27 37.35
CA ALA A 609 -9.08 64.10 37.65
C ALA A 609 -8.42 63.81 39.01
N HIS A 610 -9.13 63.20 39.96
CA HIS A 610 -8.59 62.85 41.28
C HIS A 610 -7.52 61.76 41.24
N TYR A 611 -7.48 60.92 40.20
CA TYR A 611 -6.48 59.86 40.08
C TYR A 611 -5.20 60.29 39.34
N ARG A 612 -5.17 61.48 38.73
CA ARG A 612 -4.07 61.95 37.86
C ARG A 612 -2.68 62.03 38.51
N LYS A 613 -2.59 61.97 39.84
CA LYS A 613 -1.30 62.01 40.55
C LYS A 613 -0.60 60.65 40.59
N ASP A 614 -1.32 59.57 40.33
CA ASP A 614 -0.88 58.20 40.60
C ASP A 614 -0.57 57.41 39.31
N TYR A 615 -0.63 58.05 38.14
CA TYR A 615 -0.27 57.44 36.85
C TYR A 615 0.26 58.46 35.84
N MET A 616 0.92 57.95 34.79
CA MET A 616 1.33 58.76 33.64
C MET A 616 0.18 58.85 32.63
N GLN A 617 -0.21 60.05 32.22
CA GLN A 617 -1.26 60.26 31.21
C GLN A 617 -0.67 60.76 29.90
N LEU A 618 -1.08 60.16 28.79
CA LEU A 618 -0.86 60.66 27.43
C LEU A 618 -2.23 61.10 26.88
N ASP A 619 -2.38 62.38 26.61
CA ASP A 619 -3.64 62.97 26.15
C ASP A 619 -3.69 63.05 24.62
N PHE A 620 -4.80 62.59 24.06
CA PHE A 620 -5.06 62.55 22.63
C PHE A 620 -6.43 63.15 22.31
N ASP A 621 -6.45 64.01 21.31
CA ASP A 621 -7.66 64.59 20.74
C ASP A 621 -7.61 64.49 19.20
N TYR A 622 -8.55 65.13 18.51
CA TYR A 622 -8.58 65.09 17.05
C TYR A 622 -7.51 65.99 16.42
N ASP A 623 -6.99 66.98 17.13
CA ASP A 623 -5.89 67.83 16.64
C ASP A 623 -4.52 67.15 16.89
N HIS A 624 -4.44 66.34 17.94
CA HIS A 624 -3.27 65.59 18.38
C HIS A 624 -3.62 64.09 18.50
N PRO A 625 -3.84 63.39 17.38
CA PRO A 625 -4.13 61.96 17.42
C PRO A 625 -2.89 61.16 17.83
N THR A 626 -3.07 59.87 18.10
CA THR A 626 -1.96 58.96 18.44
C THR A 626 -0.86 58.90 17.37
N ILE A 627 -1.19 59.16 16.10
CA ILE A 627 -0.23 59.35 15.01
C ILE A 627 -0.21 60.84 14.63
N TYR A 628 0.37 61.67 15.50
CA TYR A 628 0.27 63.14 15.43
C TYR A 628 0.94 63.78 14.20
N THR A 629 1.75 63.05 13.44
CA THR A 629 2.31 63.53 12.17
C THR A 629 1.27 63.54 11.03
N LEU A 630 0.13 62.89 11.22
CA LEU A 630 -0.95 62.81 10.23
C LEU A 630 -2.15 63.63 10.71
N HIS A 631 -2.77 64.37 9.79
CA HIS A 631 -3.99 65.10 10.09
C HIS A 631 -5.16 64.13 10.30
N HIS A 632 -5.88 64.27 11.41
CA HIS A 632 -7.06 63.44 11.69
C HIS A 632 -8.27 63.93 10.88
N PRO A 633 -9.02 63.05 10.19
CA PRO A 633 -10.13 63.45 9.32
C PRO A 633 -11.41 63.90 10.07
N GLY A 634 -11.31 64.19 11.38
CA GLY A 634 -12.47 64.40 12.27
C GLY A 634 -13.22 63.12 12.65
N ARG A 635 -14.12 63.21 13.65
CA ARG A 635 -14.82 62.05 14.24
C ARG A 635 -15.71 61.27 13.25
N GLU A 636 -16.41 61.98 12.37
CA GLU A 636 -17.43 61.39 11.48
C GLU A 636 -16.86 60.64 10.28
N ALA A 637 -15.59 60.88 9.94
CA ALA A 637 -14.93 60.29 8.77
C ALA A 637 -13.94 59.16 9.12
N VAL A 638 -13.93 58.68 10.38
CA VAL A 638 -13.07 57.58 10.83
C VAL A 638 -13.84 56.26 10.86
N THR A 639 -13.32 55.26 10.17
CA THR A 639 -13.76 53.87 10.31
C THR A 639 -13.19 53.27 11.58
N LEU A 640 -14.06 52.84 12.49
CA LEU A 640 -13.66 52.17 13.73
C LEU A 640 -13.25 50.72 13.45
N LEU A 641 -12.21 50.24 14.13
CA LEU A 641 -11.66 48.87 13.96
C LEU A 641 -12.68 47.74 14.24
N ASN A 642 -13.76 48.02 14.98
CA ASN A 642 -14.79 47.06 15.37
C ASN A 642 -16.19 47.37 14.78
N ALA A 643 -16.30 48.22 13.76
CA ALA A 643 -17.59 48.45 13.11
C ALA A 643 -18.01 47.18 12.35
N ALA A 644 -19.18 46.63 12.67
CA ALA A 644 -19.79 45.56 11.87
C ALA A 644 -19.88 46.00 10.40
N PRO A 645 -19.68 45.10 9.42
CA PRO A 645 -19.88 45.45 8.03
C PRO A 645 -21.31 45.98 7.85
N PRO A 646 -21.52 47.03 7.05
CA PRO A 646 -22.87 47.53 6.80
C PRO A 646 -23.72 46.39 6.23
N ASP A 647 -24.92 46.21 6.77
CA ASP A 647 -25.93 45.30 6.21
C ASP A 647 -26.10 45.65 4.73
N ASP A 648 -25.56 44.80 3.85
CA ASP A 648 -25.96 44.79 2.46
C ASP A 648 -27.43 44.41 2.46
N ALA A 649 -28.28 45.44 2.30
CA ALA A 649 -29.70 45.29 2.09
C ALA A 649 -29.89 44.37 0.88
N GLY A 650 -30.13 43.09 1.17
CA GLY A 650 -30.35 42.07 0.17
C GLY A 650 -31.52 42.44 -0.73
N THR A 651 -31.20 42.85 -1.95
CA THR A 651 -32.05 42.54 -3.10
C THR A 651 -32.13 41.03 -3.19
N SER A 652 -33.27 40.48 -2.77
CA SER A 652 -33.66 39.11 -3.04
C SER A 652 -33.69 38.87 -4.55
N PRO A 653 -32.95 37.88 -5.08
CA PRO A 653 -33.30 37.33 -6.38
C PRO A 653 -34.51 36.40 -6.17
N SER A 654 -35.54 36.68 -6.96
CA SER A 654 -36.63 35.75 -7.22
C SER A 654 -36.11 34.54 -7.99
N ASP A 655 -36.75 33.41 -7.75
CA ASP A 655 -36.64 32.08 -8.39
C ASP A 655 -35.64 31.08 -7.81
#